data_AF-A0A6I2RM55-F1
#
_entry.id   AF-A0A6I2RM55-F1
#
_cell.length_a   1.000
_cell.length_b   1.000
_cell.length_c   1.000
_cell.angle_alpha   90.00
_cell.angle_beta   90.00
_cell.angle_gamma   90.00
#
_symmetry.space_group_name_H-M   'P 1'
#
loop_
_entity.id
_entity.type
_entity.pdbx_description
1 polymer ?
#
loop_
_entity_poly.entity_id
_entity_poly.type
_entity_poly.pdbx_seq_one_letter_code
_entity_poly.pdbx_strand_id
1 'polypeptide(L)'
;MTMKEAAEFEGLTYKGMTSRVSRNPKQYKTKTQPQEGGGKEQVLIAVSSLSPKGRKAWRAAQKVDGRDVVIEKRTESAPWYVGVDLNHYTEQNKKAFYEAVELAARVQDFIDYDGPDRTAYAERYALGLGVSLPTLYRYVENVLKASAWALKMEKEDGQNRDYFRALALCRKPREKASFPSLTDEQKALIQNIWFDRRFAANLGTIEMLYEKFEEVGQGRGWESYPSIKTVARYIKHLMDSRGGESARYLAANGSREWKNKKMLKGKRDATSLKVMEYVVGDEHTFDFWVQWVAPNGKIKAVRPKLVAWMDMRSRAIVGDVACVDANNQTLKESLVKMLYSHPGGVPHILHVDNGKDYTAKTMTGQSRKKRNIEFEFDAETVGFYQSIGIEEVGRSLPYQPWDKPIERFFSTVCSKFSKWFESYTGTLTGSKTYAKRQKDVDGMLERGELLTMEEFFEAWTEWKETKYHTREHRGLKDAGEKWVTPISLFENGERYEKAAPPREYAAMLLMKADTALVRNQGITKFGTLYTDYELCHYVGKHVGIKWDIDDVTKLYVFDEEGRKICEAVSAELLAFGPHCSQAALERHLRDQKRQEKEMREILEDMRRPYELRVQEGGRPSSAVGMIDLTIKAERSPKVIALPNDKEYRAEAAASRKAGKKTSGDEFLTNKADDALARLRAMNE
;
A
#
# COMPACT_ATOMS: atom_id res chain seq x y z
N MET A 1 -56.71 -34.41 35.10
CA MET A 1 -56.14 -33.92 33.82
C MET A 1 -57.28 -33.67 32.85
N THR A 2 -57.10 -32.75 31.92
CA THR A 2 -58.14 -32.42 30.94
C THR A 2 -58.31 -33.56 29.92
N MET A 3 -59.47 -33.64 29.27
CA MET A 3 -59.70 -34.61 28.20
C MET A 3 -58.71 -34.50 27.04
N LYS A 4 -58.19 -33.30 26.79
CA LYS A 4 -57.20 -33.02 25.76
C LYS A 4 -55.82 -33.57 26.14
N GLU A 5 -55.36 -33.29 27.36
CA GLU A 5 -54.12 -33.85 27.91
C GLU A 5 -54.19 -35.38 27.97
N ALA A 6 -55.33 -35.95 28.38
CA ALA A 6 -55.54 -37.39 28.40
C ALA A 6 -55.42 -38.02 27.01
N ALA A 7 -55.93 -37.35 25.97
CA ALA A 7 -55.81 -37.80 24.59
C ALA A 7 -54.36 -37.79 24.11
N GLU A 8 -53.59 -36.74 24.43
CA GLU A 8 -52.17 -36.61 24.10
C GLU A 8 -51.34 -37.73 24.76
N PHE A 9 -51.55 -38.01 26.06
CA PHE A 9 -50.84 -39.09 26.75
C PHE A 9 -51.21 -40.50 26.25
N GLU A 10 -52.43 -40.67 25.71
CA GLU A 10 -52.87 -41.92 25.08
C GLU A 10 -52.44 -42.05 23.61
N GLY A 11 -51.86 -40.99 23.01
CA GLY A 11 -51.51 -40.94 21.59
C GLY A 11 -52.73 -40.94 20.67
N LEU A 12 -53.84 -40.34 21.12
CA LEU A 12 -55.10 -40.24 20.39
C LEU A 12 -55.44 -38.80 20.06
N THR A 13 -56.26 -38.60 19.03
CA THR A 13 -56.90 -37.30 18.82
C THR A 13 -57.95 -37.04 19.89
N TYR A 14 -58.26 -35.77 20.17
CA TYR A 14 -59.31 -35.39 21.13
C TYR A 14 -60.64 -36.11 20.82
N LYS A 15 -61.05 -36.13 19.55
CA LYS A 15 -62.26 -36.86 19.09
C LYS A 15 -62.16 -38.38 19.29
N GLY A 16 -60.97 -38.96 19.13
CA GLY A 16 -60.72 -40.37 19.39
C GLY A 16 -60.86 -40.73 20.87
N MET A 17 -60.36 -39.88 21.75
CA MET A 17 -60.50 -40.06 23.20
C MET A 17 -61.96 -39.86 23.65
N THR A 18 -62.66 -38.84 23.15
CA THR A 18 -64.08 -38.62 23.50
C THR A 18 -64.94 -39.82 23.07
N SER A 19 -64.65 -40.39 21.90
CA SER A 19 -65.34 -41.57 21.39
C SER A 19 -65.06 -42.83 22.22
N ARG A 20 -63.84 -42.98 22.79
CA ARG A 20 -63.53 -44.11 23.68
C ARG A 20 -64.24 -44.01 25.02
N VAL A 21 -64.31 -42.80 25.57
CA VAL A 21 -64.99 -42.52 26.84
C VAL A 21 -66.50 -42.74 26.70
N SER A 22 -67.09 -42.31 25.59
CA SER A 22 -68.53 -42.50 25.31
C SER A 22 -68.91 -43.97 25.06
N ARG A 23 -68.01 -44.76 24.46
CA ARG A 23 -68.23 -46.20 24.20
C ARG A 23 -68.15 -47.05 25.46
N ASN A 24 -67.30 -46.70 26.42
CA ASN A 24 -67.09 -47.45 27.67
C ASN A 24 -67.13 -46.55 28.92
N PRO A 25 -68.29 -45.95 29.26
CA PRO A 25 -68.38 -44.93 30.32
C PRO A 25 -68.06 -45.47 31.72
N LYS A 26 -68.26 -46.76 31.99
CA LYS A 26 -67.93 -47.38 33.29
C LYS A 26 -66.42 -47.47 33.57
N GLN A 27 -65.58 -47.43 32.53
CA GLN A 27 -64.12 -47.56 32.65
C GLN A 27 -63.43 -46.21 32.94
N TYR A 28 -64.03 -45.10 32.52
CA TYR A 28 -63.46 -43.77 32.64
C TYR A 28 -64.19 -42.96 33.70
N LYS A 29 -63.49 -42.66 34.81
CA LYS A 29 -64.00 -41.75 35.83
C LYS A 29 -63.83 -40.32 35.34
N THR A 30 -64.93 -39.68 34.96
CA THR A 30 -64.95 -38.31 34.45
C THR A 30 -65.63 -37.35 35.44
N LYS A 31 -65.21 -36.10 35.44
CA LYS A 31 -65.84 -35.00 36.19
C LYS A 31 -65.92 -33.78 35.27
N THR A 32 -67.08 -33.16 35.19
CA THR A 32 -67.25 -31.94 34.39
C THR A 32 -66.98 -30.70 35.26
N GLN A 33 -66.29 -29.71 34.70
CA GLN A 33 -65.97 -28.44 35.35
C GLN A 33 -66.26 -27.28 34.38
N PRO A 34 -66.82 -26.15 34.85
CA PRO A 34 -66.96 -24.95 34.03
C PRO A 34 -65.57 -24.43 33.61
N GLN A 35 -65.43 -24.05 32.35
CA GLN A 35 -64.17 -23.57 31.78
C GLN A 35 -63.99 -22.07 32.06
N GLU A 36 -62.82 -21.66 32.55
CA GLU A 36 -62.46 -20.25 32.71
C GLU A 36 -62.41 -19.58 31.33
N GLY A 37 -63.33 -18.66 31.06
CA GLY A 37 -63.42 -17.91 29.80
C GLY A 37 -64.74 -18.04 29.02
N GLY A 38 -65.70 -18.85 29.49
CA GLY A 38 -67.03 -18.98 28.87
C GLY A 38 -67.04 -19.88 27.63
N GLY A 39 -67.75 -21.01 27.71
CA GLY A 39 -67.82 -22.04 26.67
C GLY A 39 -68.40 -23.35 27.21
N LYS A 40 -68.49 -24.40 26.37
CA LYS A 40 -68.97 -25.73 26.78
C LYS A 40 -68.12 -26.28 27.92
N GLU A 41 -68.75 -26.90 28.92
CA GLU A 41 -68.07 -27.40 30.12
C GLU A 41 -66.92 -28.37 29.78
N GLN A 42 -65.80 -28.25 30.50
CA GLN A 42 -64.61 -29.06 30.28
C GLN A 42 -64.70 -30.37 31.05
N VAL A 43 -64.47 -31.50 30.35
CA VAL A 43 -64.48 -32.83 30.97
C VAL A 43 -63.06 -33.19 31.42
N LEU A 44 -62.92 -33.45 32.71
CA LEU A 44 -61.70 -33.98 33.33
C LEU A 44 -61.77 -35.51 33.42
N ILE A 45 -60.62 -36.18 33.24
CA ILE A 45 -60.47 -37.62 33.42
C ILE A 45 -59.48 -37.92 34.55
N ALA A 46 -59.80 -38.93 35.36
CA ALA A 46 -58.90 -39.46 36.37
C ALA A 46 -57.69 -40.16 35.71
N VAL A 47 -56.47 -39.87 36.20
CA VAL A 47 -55.22 -40.51 35.73
C VAL A 47 -55.30 -42.04 35.85
N SER A 48 -55.99 -42.53 36.88
CA SER A 48 -56.24 -43.96 37.12
C SER A 48 -57.19 -44.61 36.10
N SER A 49 -57.78 -43.86 35.18
CA SER A 49 -58.62 -44.38 34.10
C SER A 49 -57.89 -44.46 32.75
N LEU A 50 -56.67 -43.91 32.67
CA LEU A 50 -55.81 -44.08 31.49
C LEU A 50 -55.28 -45.51 31.37
N SER A 51 -54.86 -45.90 30.17
CA SER A 51 -54.11 -47.12 29.89
C SER A 51 -52.76 -47.13 30.63
N PRO A 52 -52.15 -48.31 30.83
CA PRO A 52 -50.80 -48.39 31.39
C PRO A 52 -49.76 -47.55 30.63
N LYS A 53 -49.92 -47.43 29.30
CA LYS A 53 -49.08 -46.59 28.43
C LYS A 53 -49.30 -45.10 28.72
N GLY A 54 -50.55 -44.65 28.80
CA GLY A 54 -50.89 -43.26 29.12
C GLY A 54 -50.44 -42.85 30.53
N ARG A 55 -50.58 -43.74 31.52
CA ARG A 55 -50.05 -43.50 32.89
C ARG A 55 -48.53 -43.41 32.92
N LYS A 56 -47.83 -44.23 32.13
CA LYS A 56 -46.37 -44.18 32.02
C LYS A 56 -45.90 -42.87 31.37
N ALA A 57 -46.58 -42.42 30.32
CA ALA A 57 -46.31 -41.14 29.67
C ALA A 57 -46.57 -39.95 30.61
N TRP A 58 -47.67 -39.96 31.35
CA TRP A 58 -47.97 -38.92 32.35
C TRP A 58 -46.93 -38.87 33.48
N ARG A 59 -46.51 -40.03 34.02
CA ARG A 59 -45.43 -40.09 35.02
C ARG A 59 -44.08 -39.63 34.45
N ALA A 60 -43.81 -39.89 33.17
CA ALA A 60 -42.60 -39.41 32.51
C ALA A 60 -42.61 -37.88 32.35
N ALA A 61 -43.75 -37.30 31.97
CA ALA A 61 -43.91 -35.84 31.88
C ALA A 61 -43.75 -35.15 33.25
N GLN A 62 -44.33 -35.72 34.31
CA GLN A 62 -44.14 -35.23 35.70
C GLN A 62 -42.67 -35.28 36.16
N LYS A 63 -41.88 -36.25 35.68
CA LYS A 63 -40.43 -36.33 35.96
C LYS A 63 -39.63 -35.25 35.23
N VAL A 64 -40.09 -34.78 34.07
CA VAL A 64 -39.45 -33.68 33.33
C VAL A 64 -39.75 -32.35 33.99
N ASP A 65 -41.01 -32.11 34.35
CA ASP A 65 -41.46 -30.88 35.02
C ASP A 65 -40.78 -30.71 36.39
N GLY A 66 -40.66 -31.80 37.15
CA GLY A 66 -39.92 -31.80 38.43
C GLY A 66 -38.40 -31.60 38.28
N ARG A 67 -37.80 -31.94 37.13
CA ARG A 67 -36.39 -31.64 36.85
C ARG A 67 -36.19 -30.15 36.59
N ASP A 68 -37.14 -29.52 35.91
CA ASP A 68 -37.05 -28.11 35.53
C ASP A 68 -37.19 -27.19 36.75
N VAL A 69 -38.10 -27.52 37.68
CA VAL A 69 -38.21 -26.85 38.98
C VAL A 69 -36.94 -27.00 39.85
N VAL A 70 -36.24 -28.13 39.76
CA VAL A 70 -34.97 -28.36 40.48
C VAL A 70 -33.81 -27.60 39.84
N ILE A 71 -33.81 -27.45 38.52
CA ILE A 71 -32.83 -26.63 37.78
C ILE A 71 -33.00 -25.16 38.16
N GLU A 72 -34.23 -24.64 38.18
CA GLU A 72 -34.50 -23.24 38.55
C GLU A 72 -34.04 -22.91 39.97
N LYS A 73 -34.38 -23.73 40.97
CA LYS A 73 -33.94 -23.53 42.38
C LYS A 73 -32.42 -23.57 42.56
N ARG A 74 -31.70 -24.34 41.75
CA ARG A 74 -30.23 -24.47 41.86
C ARG A 74 -29.46 -23.47 41.00
N THR A 75 -30.16 -22.68 40.17
CA THR A 75 -29.56 -21.73 39.23
C THR A 75 -29.91 -20.26 39.51
N GLU A 76 -30.22 -19.91 40.76
CA GLU A 76 -30.57 -18.53 41.18
C GLU A 76 -29.41 -17.53 41.01
N SER A 77 -28.17 -17.93 41.33
CA SER A 77 -26.96 -17.09 41.16
C SER A 77 -25.89 -17.86 40.41
N ALA A 78 -25.34 -17.25 39.36
CA ALA A 78 -24.27 -17.81 38.53
C ALA A 78 -23.00 -18.07 39.36
N PRO A 79 -22.52 -19.33 39.43
CA PRO A 79 -21.22 -19.65 39.99
C PRO A 79 -20.07 -19.06 39.17
N TRP A 80 -18.90 -18.93 39.80
CA TRP A 80 -17.73 -18.30 39.18
C TRP A 80 -17.26 -18.96 37.87
N TYR A 81 -17.55 -20.25 37.68
CA TYR A 81 -17.09 -21.04 36.53
C TYR A 81 -17.99 -20.93 35.28
N VAL A 82 -19.16 -20.29 35.36
CA VAL A 82 -20.11 -20.19 34.23
C VAL A 82 -19.60 -19.29 33.11
N GLY A 83 -18.72 -18.33 33.42
CA GLY A 83 -18.13 -17.38 32.44
C GLY A 83 -16.61 -17.48 32.28
N VAL A 84 -16.00 -18.58 32.74
CA VAL A 84 -14.53 -18.74 32.70
C VAL A 84 -14.10 -19.51 31.47
N ASP A 85 -13.05 -19.04 30.81
CA ASP A 85 -12.36 -19.77 29.75
C ASP A 85 -11.65 -21.01 30.34
N LEU A 86 -12.14 -22.19 29.97
CA LEU A 86 -11.63 -23.48 30.42
C LEU A 86 -10.16 -23.68 30.04
N ASN A 87 -9.75 -23.28 28.84
CA ASN A 87 -8.37 -23.45 28.37
C ASN A 87 -7.44 -22.59 29.22
N HIS A 88 -7.82 -21.33 29.43
CA HIS A 88 -7.06 -20.40 30.28
C HIS A 88 -6.93 -20.90 31.72
N TYR A 89 -8.00 -21.43 32.31
CA TYR A 89 -7.96 -21.97 33.68
C TYR A 89 -7.06 -23.21 33.78
N THR A 90 -7.17 -24.12 32.81
CA THR A 90 -6.43 -25.40 32.76
C THR A 90 -4.94 -25.18 32.55
N GLU A 91 -4.54 -24.22 31.70
CA GLU A 91 -3.12 -23.86 31.52
C GLU A 91 -2.48 -23.36 32.82
N GLN A 92 -3.21 -22.59 33.63
CA GLN A 92 -2.69 -22.06 34.89
C GLN A 92 -2.75 -23.05 36.06
N ASN A 93 -3.70 -23.99 36.04
CA ASN A 93 -4.01 -24.88 37.16
C ASN A 93 -4.05 -26.36 36.76
N LYS A 94 -3.21 -26.77 35.81
CA LYS A 94 -3.27 -28.09 35.15
C LYS A 94 -3.42 -29.26 36.13
N LYS A 95 -2.53 -29.36 37.11
CA LYS A 95 -2.55 -30.45 38.11
C LYS A 95 -3.83 -30.46 38.93
N ALA A 96 -4.23 -29.30 39.47
CA ALA A 96 -5.42 -29.16 40.30
C ALA A 96 -6.72 -29.43 39.51
N PHE A 97 -6.75 -29.11 38.22
CA PHE A 97 -7.89 -29.40 37.37
C PHE A 97 -8.06 -30.91 37.13
N TYR A 98 -6.99 -31.63 36.80
CA TYR A 98 -7.08 -33.09 36.61
C TYR A 98 -7.45 -33.83 37.90
N GLU A 99 -6.88 -33.42 39.04
CA GLU A 99 -7.28 -33.95 40.35
C GLU A 99 -8.78 -33.70 40.63
N ALA A 100 -9.30 -32.52 40.23
CA ALA A 100 -10.72 -32.21 40.37
C ALA A 100 -11.62 -32.98 39.39
N VAL A 101 -11.13 -33.38 38.21
CA VAL A 101 -11.86 -34.25 37.27
C VAL A 101 -12.03 -35.65 37.88
N GLU A 102 -10.95 -36.23 38.42
CA GLU A 102 -11.04 -37.53 39.10
C GLU A 102 -11.95 -37.46 40.34
N LEU A 103 -11.82 -36.40 41.13
CA LEU A 103 -12.67 -36.19 42.30
C LEU A 103 -14.14 -36.01 41.90
N ALA A 104 -14.44 -35.30 40.81
CA ALA A 104 -15.79 -35.12 40.30
C ALA A 104 -16.43 -36.46 39.87
N ALA A 105 -15.66 -37.34 39.22
CA ALA A 105 -16.13 -38.68 38.86
C ALA A 105 -16.48 -39.51 40.10
N ARG A 106 -15.61 -39.54 41.11
CA ARG A 106 -15.88 -40.24 42.37
C ARG A 106 -17.09 -39.66 43.12
N VAL A 107 -17.21 -38.33 43.19
CA VAL A 107 -18.37 -37.69 43.82
C VAL A 107 -19.66 -38.03 43.04
N GLN A 108 -19.59 -38.15 41.72
CA GLN A 108 -20.70 -38.59 40.89
C GLN A 108 -21.10 -40.05 41.18
N ASP A 109 -20.13 -40.96 41.33
CA ASP A 109 -20.40 -42.36 41.73
C ASP A 109 -21.17 -42.43 43.07
N PHE A 110 -20.84 -41.56 44.02
CA PHE A 110 -21.57 -41.46 45.29
C PHE A 110 -22.98 -40.87 45.12
N ILE A 111 -23.17 -39.92 44.20
CA ILE A 111 -24.49 -39.35 43.89
C ILE A 111 -25.42 -40.43 43.31
N ASP A 112 -24.87 -41.28 42.45
CA ASP A 112 -25.60 -42.31 41.71
C ASP A 112 -25.83 -43.61 42.52
N TYR A 113 -25.31 -43.68 43.74
CA TYR A 113 -25.53 -44.82 44.65
C TYR A 113 -26.98 -44.91 45.15
N ASP A 114 -27.66 -46.01 44.83
CA ASP A 114 -29.05 -46.32 45.20
C ASP A 114 -29.16 -47.55 46.14
N GLY A 115 -28.09 -47.88 46.87
CA GLY A 115 -28.05 -49.03 47.77
C GLY A 115 -28.66 -48.77 49.16
N PRO A 116 -28.98 -49.85 49.92
CA PRO A 116 -29.49 -49.73 51.28
C PRO A 116 -28.41 -49.17 52.23
N ASP A 117 -28.83 -48.36 53.21
CA ASP A 117 -27.98 -47.71 54.23
C ASP A 117 -26.95 -46.69 53.70
N ARG A 118 -27.47 -45.64 53.05
CA ARG A 118 -26.69 -44.53 52.48
C ARG A 118 -25.81 -43.80 53.51
N THR A 119 -26.20 -43.77 54.77
CA THR A 119 -25.48 -43.04 55.83
C THR A 119 -24.17 -43.74 56.19
N ALA A 120 -24.21 -45.04 56.45
CA ALA A 120 -23.00 -45.84 56.70
C ALA A 120 -22.09 -45.90 55.46
N TYR A 121 -22.68 -45.93 54.26
CA TYR A 121 -21.94 -45.85 53.00
C TYR A 121 -21.21 -44.50 52.86
N ALA A 122 -21.86 -43.38 53.19
CA ALA A 122 -21.26 -42.04 53.11
C ALA A 122 -20.03 -41.87 54.02
N GLU A 123 -20.07 -42.43 55.23
CA GLU A 123 -18.93 -42.40 56.16
C GLU A 123 -17.72 -43.18 55.62
N ARG A 124 -17.96 -44.39 55.09
CA ARG A 124 -16.90 -45.20 54.46
C ARG A 124 -16.37 -44.55 53.18
N TYR A 125 -17.25 -43.96 52.38
CA TYR A 125 -16.89 -43.29 51.13
C TYR A 125 -16.06 -42.02 51.38
N ALA A 126 -16.43 -41.24 52.40
CA ALA A 126 -15.66 -40.07 52.83
C ALA A 126 -14.25 -40.47 53.31
N LEU A 127 -14.14 -41.54 54.10
CA LEU A 127 -12.85 -42.10 54.54
C LEU A 127 -11.99 -42.54 53.34
N GLY A 128 -12.57 -43.22 52.35
CA GLY A 128 -11.88 -43.67 51.14
C GLY A 128 -11.40 -42.51 50.23
N LEU A 129 -12.05 -41.35 50.32
CA LEU A 129 -11.62 -40.11 49.66
C LEU A 129 -10.64 -39.26 50.50
N GLY A 130 -10.38 -39.65 51.76
CA GLY A 130 -9.53 -38.89 52.68
C GLY A 130 -10.14 -37.55 53.12
N VAL A 131 -11.47 -37.41 53.12
CA VAL A 131 -12.18 -36.17 53.48
C VAL A 131 -13.19 -36.39 54.60
N SER A 132 -13.59 -35.32 55.28
CA SER A 132 -14.65 -35.40 56.29
C SER A 132 -16.03 -35.61 55.65
N LEU A 133 -16.97 -36.20 56.39
CA LEU A 133 -18.36 -36.38 55.95
C LEU A 133 -19.03 -35.04 55.54
N PRO A 134 -18.88 -33.92 56.30
CA PRO A 134 -19.34 -32.61 55.84
C PRO A 134 -18.71 -32.15 54.52
N THR A 135 -17.42 -32.42 54.32
CA THR A 135 -16.71 -32.08 53.07
C THR A 135 -17.28 -32.85 51.87
N LEU A 136 -17.57 -34.15 52.05
CA LEU A 136 -18.20 -34.97 51.02
C LEU A 136 -19.56 -34.39 50.60
N TYR A 137 -20.42 -34.05 51.56
CA TYR A 137 -21.72 -33.46 51.26
C TYR A 137 -21.61 -32.08 50.58
N ARG A 138 -20.61 -31.26 50.95
CA ARG A 138 -20.33 -30.00 50.26
C ARG A 138 -19.88 -30.22 48.80
N TYR A 139 -19.08 -31.26 48.53
CA TYR A 139 -18.72 -31.62 47.15
C TYR A 139 -19.93 -32.07 46.35
N VAL A 140 -20.80 -32.89 46.95
CA VAL A 140 -22.07 -33.31 46.34
C VAL A 140 -22.93 -32.10 46.00
N GLU A 141 -23.09 -31.16 46.92
CA GLU A 141 -23.85 -29.92 46.68
C GLU A 141 -23.27 -29.11 45.51
N ASN A 142 -21.95 -28.92 45.49
CA ASN A 142 -21.25 -28.20 44.43
C ASN A 142 -21.40 -28.88 43.05
N VAL A 143 -21.27 -30.21 43.00
CA VAL A 143 -21.43 -31.00 41.76
C VAL A 143 -22.88 -30.98 41.27
N LEU A 144 -23.85 -31.12 42.18
CA LEU A 144 -25.27 -31.04 41.82
C LEU A 144 -25.67 -29.65 41.30
N LYS A 145 -25.12 -28.58 41.89
CA LYS A 145 -25.28 -27.21 41.40
C LYS A 145 -24.63 -27.03 40.02
N ALA A 146 -23.43 -27.57 39.83
CA ALA A 146 -22.73 -27.52 38.55
C ALA A 146 -23.48 -28.26 37.43
N SER A 147 -24.00 -29.46 37.72
CA SER A 147 -24.80 -30.24 36.77
C SER A 147 -26.11 -29.54 36.41
N ALA A 148 -26.77 -28.87 37.36
CA ALA A 148 -27.96 -28.07 37.08
C ALA A 148 -27.63 -26.87 36.15
N TRP A 149 -26.50 -26.20 36.36
CA TRP A 149 -26.03 -25.12 35.48
C TRP A 149 -25.61 -25.62 34.09
N ALA A 150 -24.96 -26.77 34.01
CA ALA A 150 -24.60 -27.39 32.73
C ALA A 150 -25.86 -27.72 31.91
N LEU A 151 -26.87 -28.34 32.54
CA LEU A 151 -28.16 -28.65 31.90
C LEU A 151 -28.94 -27.40 31.48
N LYS A 152 -28.93 -26.35 32.31
CA LYS A 152 -29.58 -25.07 31.97
C LYS A 152 -28.96 -24.47 30.70
N MET A 153 -27.64 -24.38 30.67
CA MET A 153 -26.91 -23.80 29.53
C MET A 153 -27.00 -24.69 28.28
N GLU A 154 -26.96 -26.02 28.44
CA GLU A 154 -27.15 -26.97 27.34
C GLU A 154 -28.55 -26.86 26.71
N LYS A 155 -29.59 -26.54 27.49
CA LYS A 155 -30.91 -26.22 26.94
C LYS A 155 -30.94 -24.91 26.15
N GLU A 156 -30.08 -23.95 26.49
CA GLU A 156 -30.02 -22.63 25.85
C GLU A 156 -29.23 -22.67 24.53
N ASP A 157 -28.14 -23.44 24.44
CA ASP A 157 -27.25 -23.44 23.26
C ASP A 157 -26.85 -24.82 22.72
N GLY A 158 -27.33 -25.91 23.31
CA GLY A 158 -27.07 -27.29 22.86
C GLY A 158 -25.66 -27.82 23.16
N GLN A 159 -24.84 -27.12 23.95
CA GLN A 159 -23.46 -27.53 24.22
C GLN A 159 -23.30 -28.22 25.58
N ASN A 160 -22.62 -29.37 25.58
CA ASN A 160 -22.26 -30.10 26.80
C ASN A 160 -21.20 -29.31 27.61
N ARG A 161 -21.48 -29.10 28.91
CA ARG A 161 -20.59 -28.40 29.86
C ARG A 161 -20.30 -29.21 31.13
N ASP A 162 -20.16 -30.53 31.00
CA ASP A 162 -19.90 -31.43 32.13
C ASP A 162 -18.62 -31.08 32.92
N TYR A 163 -17.68 -30.38 32.29
CA TYR A 163 -16.49 -29.84 32.95
C TYR A 163 -16.80 -28.86 34.09
N PHE A 164 -18.02 -28.31 34.18
CA PHE A 164 -18.46 -27.51 35.34
C PHE A 164 -18.36 -28.30 36.65
N ARG A 165 -18.54 -29.63 36.63
CA ARG A 165 -18.41 -30.47 37.83
C ARG A 165 -16.98 -30.42 38.39
N ALA A 166 -15.98 -30.52 37.50
CA ALA A 166 -14.58 -30.40 37.87
C ALA A 166 -14.23 -28.97 38.33
N LEU A 167 -14.74 -27.94 37.64
CA LEU A 167 -14.53 -26.54 38.05
C LEU A 167 -15.19 -26.19 39.39
N ALA A 168 -16.32 -26.81 39.74
CA ALA A 168 -16.98 -26.56 41.01
C ALA A 168 -16.20 -27.11 42.23
N LEU A 169 -15.33 -28.09 42.00
CA LEU A 169 -14.43 -28.66 43.00
C LEU A 169 -13.05 -27.98 43.00
N CYS A 170 -12.77 -27.17 41.98
CA CYS A 170 -11.59 -26.33 41.89
C CYS A 170 -11.68 -25.08 42.78
N ARG A 171 -10.52 -24.54 43.18
CA ARG A 171 -10.46 -23.26 43.89
C ARG A 171 -10.75 -22.11 42.93
N LYS A 172 -11.67 -21.21 43.29
CA LYS A 172 -11.90 -19.96 42.56
C LYS A 172 -10.55 -19.24 42.37
N PRO A 173 -10.15 -18.88 41.13
CA PRO A 173 -8.98 -18.05 40.89
C PRO A 173 -9.04 -16.79 41.74
N ARG A 174 -7.92 -16.43 42.37
CA ARG A 174 -7.82 -15.10 42.98
C ARG A 174 -7.92 -14.06 41.87
N GLU A 175 -8.69 -13.01 42.12
CA GLU A 175 -8.73 -11.85 41.22
C GLU A 175 -7.33 -11.24 41.17
N LYS A 176 -6.61 -11.53 40.09
CA LYS A 176 -5.35 -10.89 39.75
C LYS A 176 -5.62 -9.39 39.60
N ALA A 177 -4.70 -8.55 40.07
CA ALA A 177 -4.80 -7.09 40.06
C ALA A 177 -5.75 -6.43 41.07
N SER A 178 -6.16 -7.14 42.11
CA SER A 178 -6.70 -6.48 43.30
C SER A 178 -5.55 -5.84 44.10
N PHE A 179 -5.53 -4.50 44.17
CA PHE A 179 -4.59 -3.73 44.98
C PHE A 179 -5.35 -3.04 46.12
N PRO A 180 -5.86 -3.79 47.12
CA PRO A 180 -6.71 -3.23 48.19
C PRO A 180 -5.95 -2.25 49.09
N SER A 181 -4.62 -2.36 49.13
CA SER A 181 -3.72 -1.47 49.88
C SER A 181 -3.45 -0.13 49.19
N LEU A 182 -3.97 0.09 47.99
CA LEU A 182 -3.81 1.33 47.23
C LEU A 182 -5.19 1.96 47.06
N THR A 183 -5.34 3.20 47.52
CA THR A 183 -6.52 4.00 47.22
C THR A 183 -6.54 4.40 45.74
N ASP A 184 -7.69 4.77 45.20
CA ASP A 184 -7.78 5.18 43.80
C ASP A 184 -7.02 6.48 43.52
N GLU A 185 -6.93 7.37 44.51
CA GLU A 185 -6.08 8.56 44.45
C GLU A 185 -4.59 8.20 44.34
N GLN A 186 -4.12 7.25 45.15
CA GLN A 186 -2.73 6.77 45.12
C GLN A 186 -2.41 6.08 43.79
N LYS A 187 -3.34 5.26 43.27
CA LYS A 187 -3.21 4.63 41.95
C LYS A 187 -3.05 5.68 40.84
N ALA A 188 -3.88 6.71 40.85
CA ALA A 188 -3.82 7.79 39.87
C ALA A 188 -2.50 8.56 39.95
N LEU A 189 -2.01 8.84 41.17
CA LEU A 189 -0.72 9.50 41.36
C LEU A 189 0.45 8.67 40.79
N ILE A 190 0.48 7.37 41.07
CA ILE A 190 1.50 6.46 40.53
C ILE A 190 1.45 6.44 39.00
N GLN A 191 0.26 6.35 38.41
CA GLN A 191 0.09 6.43 36.95
C GLN A 191 0.59 7.76 36.38
N ASN A 192 0.22 8.87 36.99
CA ASN A 192 0.60 10.21 36.53
C ASN A 192 2.12 10.40 36.54
N ILE A 193 2.81 9.95 37.60
CA ILE A 193 4.27 10.03 37.68
C ILE A 193 4.91 9.05 36.68
N TRP A 194 4.42 7.80 36.64
CA TRP A 194 4.99 6.76 35.78
C TRP A 194 4.75 6.99 34.28
N PHE A 195 3.71 7.70 33.88
CA PHE A 195 3.47 8.02 32.46
C PHE A 195 3.80 9.46 32.09
N ASP A 196 4.31 10.26 33.05
CA ASP A 196 4.79 11.61 32.76
C ASP A 196 5.90 11.59 31.70
N ARG A 197 5.78 12.49 30.72
CA ARG A 197 6.69 12.57 29.57
C ARG A 197 8.13 12.86 29.99
N ARG A 198 8.35 13.75 30.95
CA ARG A 198 9.72 14.12 31.38
C ARG A 198 10.33 12.97 32.17
N PHE A 199 9.56 12.39 33.09
CA PHE A 199 10.01 11.25 33.89
C PHE A 199 10.31 10.01 33.04
N ALA A 200 9.48 9.72 32.04
CA ALA A 200 9.69 8.62 31.10
C ALA A 200 10.89 8.85 30.18
N ALA A 201 11.04 10.07 29.63
CA ALA A 201 12.16 10.40 28.75
C ALA A 201 13.52 10.33 29.46
N ASN A 202 13.56 10.65 30.76
CA ASN A 202 14.75 10.58 31.59
C ASN A 202 15.02 9.19 32.19
N LEU A 203 14.27 8.15 31.80
CA LEU A 203 14.42 6.78 32.31
C LEU A 203 14.28 6.67 33.85
N GLY A 204 13.35 7.43 34.44
CA GLY A 204 13.14 7.44 35.89
C GLY A 204 12.83 6.04 36.47
N THR A 205 13.44 5.73 37.61
CA THR A 205 13.34 4.42 38.27
C THR A 205 12.13 4.31 39.20
N ILE A 206 11.85 3.10 39.72
CA ILE A 206 10.74 2.87 40.64
C ILE A 206 11.01 3.57 41.98
N GLU A 207 12.27 3.61 42.42
CA GLU A 207 12.72 4.27 43.64
C GLU A 207 12.46 5.78 43.57
N MET A 208 12.84 6.44 42.47
CA MET A 208 12.58 7.88 42.28
C MET A 208 11.08 8.20 42.22
N LEU A 209 10.27 7.31 41.63
CA LEU A 209 8.82 7.46 41.66
C LEU A 209 8.29 7.36 43.09
N TYR A 210 8.82 6.41 43.86
CA TYR A 210 8.40 6.15 45.23
C TYR A 210 8.77 7.33 46.15
N GLU A 211 9.98 7.87 46.07
CA GLU A 211 10.39 9.08 46.81
C GLU A 211 9.42 10.25 46.55
N LYS A 212 9.12 10.52 45.27
CA LYS A 212 8.16 11.55 44.89
C LYS A 212 6.72 11.26 45.35
N PHE A 213 6.35 9.98 45.42
CA PHE A 213 5.05 9.55 45.94
C PHE A 213 4.97 9.78 47.46
N GLU A 214 6.04 9.57 48.21
CA GLU A 214 6.13 9.87 49.64
C GLU A 214 6.06 11.37 49.91
N GLU A 215 6.80 12.20 49.15
CA GLU A 215 6.76 13.66 49.25
C GLU A 215 5.32 14.20 49.08
N VAL A 216 4.61 13.72 48.05
CA VAL A 216 3.22 14.11 47.80
C VAL A 216 2.29 13.58 48.88
N GLY A 217 2.54 12.36 49.39
CA GLY A 217 1.77 11.78 50.49
C GLY A 217 1.90 12.56 51.79
N GLN A 218 3.11 13.02 52.13
CA GLN A 218 3.38 13.88 53.29
C GLN A 218 2.69 15.24 53.13
N GLY A 219 2.81 15.87 51.95
CA GLY A 219 2.15 17.14 51.67
C GLY A 219 0.61 17.08 51.68
N ARG A 220 0.03 15.91 51.42
CA ARG A 220 -1.43 15.66 51.49
C ARG A 220 -1.90 15.14 52.85
N GLY A 221 -0.98 14.85 53.78
CA GLY A 221 -1.31 14.34 55.11
C GLY A 221 -1.83 12.90 55.15
N TRP A 222 -1.37 12.02 54.26
CA TRP A 222 -1.76 10.60 54.31
C TRP A 222 -1.20 9.92 55.58
N GLU A 223 -2.09 9.39 56.43
CA GLU A 223 -1.71 8.69 57.68
C GLU A 223 -0.85 7.45 57.45
N SER A 224 -1.06 6.76 56.32
CA SER A 224 -0.22 5.65 55.88
C SER A 224 -0.24 5.52 54.37
N TYR A 225 0.87 5.05 53.81
CA TYR A 225 0.99 4.78 52.39
C TYR A 225 1.72 3.44 52.16
N PRO A 226 1.44 2.74 51.04
CA PRO A 226 1.90 1.37 50.85
C PRO A 226 3.40 1.29 50.56
N SER A 227 4.01 0.15 50.86
CA SER A 227 5.44 -0.08 50.62
C SER A 227 5.83 -0.01 49.15
N ILE A 228 7.10 0.31 48.90
CA ILE A 228 7.70 0.30 47.55
C ILE A 228 7.46 -1.00 46.78
N LYS A 229 7.43 -2.16 47.47
CA LYS A 229 7.12 -3.46 46.85
C LYS A 229 5.70 -3.51 46.28
N THR A 230 4.75 -2.87 46.95
CA THR A 230 3.35 -2.78 46.50
C THR A 230 3.24 -1.84 45.30
N VAL A 231 3.91 -0.69 45.34
CA VAL A 231 3.99 0.24 44.21
C VAL A 231 4.66 -0.43 42.99
N ALA A 232 5.76 -1.15 43.19
CA ALA A 232 6.44 -1.91 42.13
C ALA A 232 5.54 -2.98 41.51
N ARG A 233 4.76 -3.73 42.32
CA ARG A 233 3.76 -4.67 41.81
C ARG A 233 2.66 -3.98 41.02
N TYR A 234 2.24 -2.80 41.44
CA TYR A 234 1.23 -2.01 40.72
C TYR A 234 1.76 -1.49 39.39
N ILE A 235 2.99 -0.95 39.35
CA ILE A 235 3.67 -0.56 38.11
C ILE A 235 3.80 -1.75 37.16
N LYS A 236 4.24 -2.91 37.67
CA LYS A 236 4.31 -4.13 36.85
C LYS A 236 2.96 -4.48 36.25
N HIS A 237 1.89 -4.43 37.04
CA HIS A 237 0.53 -4.63 36.54
C HIS A 237 0.12 -3.60 35.47
N LEU A 238 0.45 -2.32 35.65
CA LEU A 238 0.21 -1.28 34.64
C LEU A 238 0.96 -1.57 33.35
N MET A 239 2.20 -2.04 33.43
CA MET A 239 3.01 -2.38 32.26
C MET A 239 2.50 -3.63 31.54
N ASP A 240 2.04 -4.63 32.30
CA ASP A 240 1.43 -5.87 31.78
C ASP A 240 -0.01 -5.64 31.26
N SER A 241 -0.62 -4.50 31.60
CA SER A 241 -1.95 -4.13 31.12
C SER A 241 -1.94 -3.82 29.62
N ARG A 242 -3.12 -3.94 28.99
CA ARG A 242 -3.28 -3.73 27.56
C ARG A 242 -2.82 -2.32 27.16
N GLY A 243 -1.65 -2.24 26.50
CA GLY A 243 -1.09 -1.01 25.98
C GLY A 243 -0.21 -0.22 26.96
N GLY A 244 -0.05 -0.65 28.21
CA GLY A 244 0.76 0.06 29.22
C GLY A 244 2.22 0.23 28.81
N GLU A 245 2.89 -0.85 28.39
CA GLU A 245 4.27 -0.77 27.89
C GLU A 245 4.38 0.14 26.65
N SER A 246 3.40 0.08 25.75
CA SER A 246 3.35 0.90 24.55
C SER A 246 3.18 2.39 24.87
N ALA A 247 2.34 2.72 25.85
CA ALA A 247 2.12 4.08 26.34
C ALA A 247 3.36 4.64 27.04
N ARG A 248 4.03 3.86 27.89
CA ARG A 248 5.32 4.26 28.51
C ARG A 248 6.38 4.49 27.44
N TYR A 249 6.44 3.64 26.41
CA TYR A 249 7.37 3.82 25.29
C TYR A 249 7.11 5.11 24.51
N LEU A 250 5.83 5.44 24.28
CA LEU A 250 5.39 6.68 23.64
C LEU A 250 5.78 7.91 24.47
N ALA A 251 5.56 7.87 25.79
CA ALA A 251 5.94 8.95 26.70
C ALA A 251 7.46 9.17 26.72
N ALA A 252 8.25 8.10 26.73
CA ALA A 252 9.71 8.17 26.80
C ALA A 252 10.37 8.64 25.48
N ASN A 253 9.96 8.09 24.34
CA ASN A 253 10.66 8.27 23.07
C ASN A 253 9.92 9.18 22.07
N GLY A 254 8.70 9.58 22.40
CA GLY A 254 7.85 10.39 21.55
C GLY A 254 7.18 9.61 20.41
N SER A 255 6.30 10.31 19.69
CA SER A 255 5.43 9.71 18.67
C SER A 255 6.19 9.14 17.48
N ARG A 256 7.34 9.71 17.10
CA ARG A 256 8.15 9.25 15.96
C ARG A 256 8.75 7.87 16.19
N GLU A 257 9.48 7.69 17.29
CA GLU A 257 10.08 6.39 17.64
C GLU A 257 9.00 5.34 17.91
N TRP A 258 7.89 5.74 18.54
CA TRP A 258 6.76 4.85 18.78
C TRP A 258 6.13 4.35 17.47
N LYS A 259 5.85 5.25 16.52
CA LYS A 259 5.38 4.88 15.17
C LYS A 259 6.35 3.94 14.46
N ASN A 260 7.66 4.12 14.68
CA ASN A 260 8.67 3.28 14.06
C ASN A 260 8.75 1.88 14.67
N LYS A 261 8.68 1.72 16.00
CA LYS A 261 8.96 0.45 16.67
C LYS A 261 7.76 -0.29 17.26
N LYS A 262 6.70 0.43 17.66
CA LYS A 262 5.56 -0.13 18.40
C LYS A 262 4.24 -0.10 17.62
N MET A 263 4.08 0.81 16.66
CA MET A 263 2.89 0.85 15.82
C MET A 263 2.83 -0.36 14.87
N LEU A 264 1.68 -1.03 14.82
CA LEU A 264 1.43 -2.10 13.87
C LEU A 264 1.44 -1.52 12.46
N LYS A 265 2.24 -2.11 11.58
CA LYS A 265 2.37 -1.67 10.18
C LYS A 265 1.70 -2.69 9.28
N GLY A 266 0.90 -2.20 8.33
CA GLY A 266 0.38 -3.04 7.27
C GLY A 266 1.53 -3.58 6.43
N LYS A 267 1.54 -4.89 6.17
CA LYS A 267 2.45 -5.49 5.19
C LYS A 267 1.88 -5.19 3.81
N ARG A 268 2.61 -4.44 2.99
CA ARG A 268 2.26 -4.30 1.57
C ARG A 268 2.60 -5.60 0.86
N ASP A 269 1.61 -6.19 0.21
CA ASP A 269 1.82 -7.34 -0.63
C ASP A 269 2.27 -6.88 -2.01
N ALA A 270 3.48 -7.28 -2.41
CA ALA A 270 4.02 -6.97 -3.72
C ALA A 270 3.62 -8.03 -4.76
N THR A 271 2.98 -9.13 -4.36
CA THR A 271 2.61 -10.24 -5.26
C THR A 271 1.38 -9.96 -6.11
N SER A 272 0.52 -9.05 -5.67
CA SER A 272 -0.64 -8.59 -6.43
C SER A 272 -0.28 -7.65 -7.59
N LEU A 273 0.95 -7.16 -7.65
CA LEU A 273 1.43 -6.23 -8.68
C LEU A 273 1.98 -7.01 -9.88
N LYS A 274 1.84 -6.45 -11.07
CA LYS A 274 2.59 -6.85 -12.26
C LYS A 274 3.95 -6.15 -12.28
N VAL A 275 4.92 -6.73 -12.99
CA VAL A 275 6.20 -6.09 -13.27
C VAL A 275 5.95 -4.80 -14.06
N MET A 276 6.59 -3.70 -13.65
CA MET A 276 6.35 -2.35 -14.17
C MET A 276 4.98 -1.76 -13.84
N GLU A 277 4.16 -2.39 -13.00
CA GLU A 277 2.91 -1.76 -12.55
C GLU A 277 3.20 -0.63 -11.56
N TYR A 278 4.19 -0.79 -10.68
CA TYR A 278 4.50 0.20 -9.65
C TYR A 278 6.01 0.38 -9.49
N VAL A 279 6.51 1.56 -9.85
CA VAL A 279 7.92 1.90 -9.76
C VAL A 279 8.14 3.01 -8.74
N VAL A 280 9.14 2.85 -7.88
CA VAL A 280 9.53 3.84 -6.86
C VAL A 280 10.87 4.47 -7.24
N GLY A 281 10.94 5.80 -7.21
CA GLY A 281 12.18 6.56 -7.41
C GLY A 281 12.61 7.29 -6.15
N ASP A 282 13.92 7.31 -5.92
CA ASP A 282 14.54 8.02 -4.79
C ASP A 282 16.00 8.40 -5.11
N GLU A 283 16.51 9.39 -4.36
CA GLU A 283 17.86 9.92 -4.49
C GLU A 283 18.70 9.46 -3.30
N HIS A 284 19.90 8.96 -3.58
CA HIS A 284 20.84 8.56 -2.55
C HIS A 284 22.18 9.26 -2.71
N THR A 285 22.64 9.93 -1.65
CA THR A 285 24.01 10.44 -1.56
C THR A 285 24.92 9.38 -0.96
N PHE A 286 26.00 9.04 -1.65
CA PHE A 286 26.97 8.06 -1.17
C PHE A 286 27.92 8.62 -0.08
N ASP A 287 28.46 7.70 0.74
CA ASP A 287 29.37 8.00 1.84
C ASP A 287 30.87 7.89 1.48
N PHE A 288 31.21 7.87 0.18
CA PHE A 288 32.58 7.88 -0.34
C PHE A 288 32.78 9.04 -1.32
N TRP A 289 34.04 9.37 -1.61
CA TRP A 289 34.41 10.52 -2.44
C TRP A 289 34.93 10.07 -3.79
N VAL A 290 34.58 10.84 -4.82
CA VAL A 290 35.00 10.67 -6.22
C VAL A 290 35.52 11.99 -6.77
N GLN A 291 36.37 11.91 -7.78
CA GLN A 291 36.85 13.04 -8.54
C GLN A 291 35.79 13.49 -9.54
N TRP A 292 35.46 14.78 -9.51
CA TRP A 292 34.59 15.42 -10.50
C TRP A 292 35.26 16.64 -11.10
N VAL A 293 35.17 16.75 -12.42
CA VAL A 293 35.59 17.94 -13.18
C VAL A 293 34.38 18.83 -13.36
N ALA A 294 34.40 19.99 -12.70
CA ALA A 294 33.34 20.97 -12.85
C ALA A 294 33.31 21.55 -14.29
N PRO A 295 32.18 22.09 -14.77
CA PRO A 295 32.08 22.68 -16.12
C PRO A 295 33.08 23.81 -16.41
N ASN A 296 33.65 24.40 -15.37
CA ASN A 296 34.70 25.42 -15.46
C ASN A 296 36.13 24.84 -15.47
N GLY A 297 36.28 23.52 -15.62
CA GLY A 297 37.56 22.80 -15.65
C GLY A 297 38.20 22.54 -14.28
N LYS A 298 37.57 22.97 -13.17
CA LYS A 298 38.13 22.75 -11.83
C LYS A 298 37.86 21.32 -11.34
N ILE A 299 38.91 20.62 -10.97
CA ILE A 299 38.85 19.29 -10.37
C ILE A 299 38.52 19.42 -8.87
N LYS A 300 37.54 18.66 -8.39
CA LYS A 300 37.13 18.62 -6.98
C LYS A 300 36.77 17.22 -6.54
N ALA A 301 37.04 16.91 -5.27
CA ALA A 301 36.46 15.74 -4.62
C ALA A 301 35.00 16.03 -4.24
N VAL A 302 34.08 15.18 -4.66
CA VAL A 302 32.66 15.29 -4.35
C VAL A 302 32.11 13.95 -3.90
N ARG A 303 30.97 13.98 -3.18
CA ARG A 303 30.22 12.77 -2.89
C ARG A 303 29.20 12.55 -4.00
N PRO A 304 29.26 11.43 -4.73
CA PRO A 304 28.31 11.20 -5.81
C PRO A 304 26.92 10.93 -5.24
N LYS A 305 25.91 11.33 -5.99
CA LYS A 305 24.52 11.03 -5.75
C LYS A 305 23.98 10.15 -6.87
N LEU A 306 23.07 9.25 -6.54
CA LEU A 306 22.43 8.35 -7.48
C LEU A 306 20.93 8.50 -7.40
N VAL A 307 20.32 8.84 -8.54
CA VAL A 307 18.88 8.77 -8.74
C VAL A 307 18.60 7.39 -9.30
N ALA A 308 17.83 6.57 -8.59
CA ALA A 308 17.51 5.21 -9.00
C ALA A 308 16.01 4.94 -8.96
N TRP A 309 15.54 4.18 -9.95
CA TRP A 309 14.17 3.70 -10.08
C TRP A 309 14.14 2.20 -9.85
N MET A 310 13.27 1.75 -8.95
CA MET A 310 13.12 0.35 -8.59
C MET A 310 11.68 -0.11 -8.82
N ASP A 311 11.51 -1.19 -9.58
CA ASP A 311 10.22 -1.86 -9.74
C ASP A 311 9.85 -2.60 -8.44
N MET A 312 8.65 -2.36 -7.92
CA MET A 312 8.24 -2.90 -6.62
C MET A 312 7.96 -4.40 -6.65
N ARG A 313 7.54 -4.93 -7.80
CA ARG A 313 7.25 -6.35 -8.00
C ARG A 313 8.52 -7.18 -8.03
N SER A 314 9.43 -6.86 -8.95
CA SER A 314 10.68 -7.58 -9.18
C SER A 314 11.82 -7.15 -8.25
N ARG A 315 11.78 -5.92 -7.71
CA ARG A 315 12.90 -5.24 -7.03
C ARG A 315 14.09 -4.96 -7.95
N ALA A 316 13.93 -5.08 -9.25
CA ALA A 316 14.96 -4.72 -10.22
C ALA A 316 15.13 -3.20 -10.26
N ILE A 317 16.37 -2.74 -10.33
CA ILE A 317 16.68 -1.35 -10.69
C ILE A 317 16.46 -1.23 -12.19
N VAL A 318 15.51 -0.40 -12.58
CA VAL A 318 15.05 -0.23 -13.96
C VAL A 318 15.56 1.05 -14.61
N GLY A 319 16.12 1.97 -13.83
CA GLY A 319 16.78 3.17 -14.35
C GLY A 319 17.64 3.83 -13.28
N ASP A 320 18.80 4.35 -13.67
CA ASP A 320 19.80 4.87 -12.76
C ASP A 320 20.72 5.92 -13.41
N VAL A 321 20.90 7.06 -12.74
CA VAL A 321 21.81 8.13 -13.18
C VAL A 321 22.59 8.67 -11.99
N ALA A 322 23.90 8.84 -12.18
CA ALA A 322 24.80 9.46 -11.22
C ALA A 322 24.91 10.97 -11.46
N CYS A 323 24.97 11.75 -10.39
CA CYS A 323 25.13 13.21 -10.44
C CYS A 323 25.84 13.72 -9.18
N VAL A 324 26.32 14.97 -9.21
CA VAL A 324 26.86 15.65 -8.01
C VAL A 324 25.73 16.27 -7.20
N ASP A 325 24.84 16.98 -7.89
CA ASP A 325 23.60 17.52 -7.33
C ASP A 325 22.45 17.14 -8.25
N ALA A 326 21.47 16.40 -7.70
CA ALA A 326 20.29 16.05 -8.45
C ALA A 326 19.49 17.32 -8.76
N ASN A 327 19.14 17.48 -10.02
CA ASN A 327 18.25 18.54 -10.48
C ASN A 327 17.13 17.93 -11.32
N ASN A 328 16.18 18.76 -11.75
CA ASN A 328 15.05 18.30 -12.57
C ASN A 328 15.48 17.58 -13.86
N GLN A 329 16.62 17.97 -14.44
CA GLN A 329 17.12 17.41 -15.68
C GLN A 329 17.63 15.98 -15.44
N THR A 330 18.45 15.77 -14.41
CA THR A 330 18.93 14.44 -14.01
C THR A 330 17.77 13.48 -13.74
N LEU A 331 16.68 13.99 -13.16
CA LEU A 331 15.47 13.21 -12.94
C LEU A 331 14.83 12.79 -14.26
N LYS A 332 14.68 13.71 -15.22
CA LYS A 332 14.14 13.38 -16.55
C LYS A 332 15.03 12.39 -17.30
N GLU A 333 16.35 12.57 -17.28
CA GLU A 333 17.32 11.65 -17.89
C GLU A 333 17.21 10.26 -17.29
N SER A 334 17.11 10.15 -15.96
CA SER A 334 16.94 8.86 -15.29
C SER A 334 15.63 8.17 -15.64
N LEU A 335 14.57 8.95 -15.88
CA LEU A 335 13.28 8.43 -16.31
C LEU A 335 13.32 7.99 -17.78
N VAL A 336 13.91 8.78 -18.67
CA VAL A 336 14.10 8.39 -20.07
C VAL A 336 14.94 7.12 -20.16
N LYS A 337 16.02 7.04 -19.38
CA LYS A 337 16.81 5.81 -19.27
C LYS A 337 15.91 4.64 -18.86
N MET A 338 15.10 4.79 -17.81
CA MET A 338 14.16 3.76 -17.39
C MET A 338 13.20 3.30 -18.50
N LEU A 339 12.70 4.22 -19.33
CA LEU A 339 11.76 3.87 -20.41
C LEU A 339 12.39 3.01 -21.51
N TYR A 340 13.67 3.24 -21.82
CA TYR A 340 14.33 2.67 -23.00
C TYR A 340 15.44 1.66 -22.68
N SER A 341 15.88 1.53 -21.43
CA SER A 341 16.88 0.55 -21.02
C SER A 341 16.26 -0.84 -20.81
N HIS A 342 17.13 -1.85 -20.77
CA HIS A 342 16.78 -3.18 -20.29
C HIS A 342 17.68 -3.51 -19.08
N PRO A 343 17.12 -3.84 -17.91
CA PRO A 343 15.70 -3.81 -17.56
C PRO A 343 15.11 -2.38 -17.58
N GLY A 344 13.87 -2.22 -18.02
CA GLY A 344 13.18 -0.93 -18.15
C GLY A 344 11.84 -1.02 -18.91
N GLY A 345 11.08 0.06 -18.97
CA GLY A 345 9.79 0.19 -19.65
C GLY A 345 8.95 1.36 -19.14
N VAL A 346 7.75 1.55 -19.70
CA VAL A 346 6.78 2.54 -19.20
C VAL A 346 6.01 1.95 -18.02
N PRO A 347 6.08 2.55 -16.81
CA PRO A 347 5.33 2.06 -15.67
C PRO A 347 3.86 2.48 -15.71
N HIS A 348 3.00 1.71 -15.05
CA HIS A 348 1.60 2.13 -14.82
C HIS A 348 1.52 3.24 -13.78
N ILE A 349 2.13 3.01 -12.61
CA ILE A 349 2.16 3.91 -11.46
C ILE A 349 3.62 4.29 -11.15
N LEU A 350 3.87 5.59 -11.03
CA LEU A 350 5.16 6.13 -10.60
C LEU A 350 5.03 6.73 -9.21
N HIS A 351 5.89 6.31 -8.28
CA HIS A 351 5.93 6.86 -6.93
C HIS A 351 7.24 7.58 -6.66
N VAL A 352 7.15 8.84 -6.25
CA VAL A 352 8.31 9.72 -6.07
C VAL A 352 8.27 10.34 -4.67
N ASP A 353 9.43 10.43 -4.02
CA ASP A 353 9.56 11.04 -2.69
C ASP A 353 9.60 12.58 -2.73
N ASN A 354 9.23 13.22 -1.61
CA ASN A 354 9.11 14.67 -1.41
C ASN A 354 10.47 15.40 -1.30
N GLY A 355 11.50 14.97 -2.02
CA GLY A 355 12.75 15.73 -2.10
C GLY A 355 12.51 17.12 -2.71
N LYS A 356 13.33 18.11 -2.31
CA LYS A 356 13.16 19.52 -2.74
C LYS A 356 13.16 19.67 -4.27
N ASP A 357 13.90 18.82 -4.97
CA ASP A 357 14.07 18.84 -6.42
C ASP A 357 12.96 18.05 -7.14
N TYR A 358 12.49 16.95 -6.56
CA TYR A 358 11.34 16.16 -7.07
C TYR A 358 9.99 16.91 -7.02
N THR A 359 9.89 17.98 -6.22
CA THR A 359 8.66 18.75 -5.98
C THR A 359 8.62 20.11 -6.69
N ALA A 360 9.54 20.35 -7.63
CA ALA A 360 9.54 21.58 -8.40
C ALA A 360 8.22 21.73 -9.20
N LYS A 361 7.68 22.96 -9.26
CA LYS A 361 6.44 23.28 -9.98
C LYS A 361 6.52 22.85 -11.46
N THR A 362 7.72 22.88 -12.04
CA THR A 362 8.04 22.40 -13.39
C THR A 362 7.83 20.91 -13.60
N MET A 363 7.95 20.07 -12.56
CA MET A 363 7.81 18.62 -12.67
C MET A 363 6.37 18.13 -12.44
N THR A 364 5.59 18.86 -11.66
CA THR A 364 4.28 18.36 -11.17
C THR A 364 3.10 19.30 -11.45
N GLY A 365 3.38 20.47 -12.01
CA GLY A 365 2.39 21.50 -12.33
C GLY A 365 1.62 22.13 -11.16
N GLN A 366 1.90 21.70 -9.93
CA GLN A 366 1.15 22.13 -8.75
C GLN A 366 2.03 22.87 -7.74
N SER A 367 1.41 23.79 -7.00
CA SER A 367 2.03 24.44 -5.84
C SER A 367 2.22 23.45 -4.69
N ARG A 368 3.35 23.56 -3.96
CA ARG A 368 3.74 22.71 -2.81
C ARG A 368 2.68 22.57 -1.70
N LYS A 369 1.62 23.40 -1.70
CA LYS A 369 0.59 23.45 -0.65
C LYS A 369 -0.67 22.63 -0.94
N LYS A 370 -0.94 22.21 -2.18
CA LYS A 370 -2.11 21.36 -2.52
C LYS A 370 -1.71 19.87 -2.49
N ARG A 371 -2.45 19.06 -1.71
CA ARG A 371 -2.11 17.65 -1.39
C ARG A 371 -3.13 16.63 -1.90
N ASN A 372 -4.37 17.04 -2.15
CA ASN A 372 -5.37 16.24 -2.86
C ASN A 372 -5.46 16.72 -4.31
N ILE A 373 -5.57 15.77 -5.24
CA ILE A 373 -5.87 16.03 -6.65
C ILE A 373 -7.39 16.12 -6.76
N GLU A 374 -7.93 17.34 -6.77
CA GLU A 374 -9.21 17.62 -7.42
C GLU A 374 -8.88 18.03 -8.86
N PHE A 375 -9.36 17.24 -9.81
CA PHE A 375 -9.10 17.41 -11.24
C PHE A 375 -9.85 18.63 -11.79
N GLU A 376 -9.30 19.81 -11.56
CA GLU A 376 -9.52 21.01 -12.39
C GLU A 376 -8.15 21.61 -12.65
N PHE A 377 -7.50 21.21 -13.75
CA PHE A 377 -6.14 21.65 -14.04
C PHE A 377 -5.95 22.04 -15.50
N ASP A 378 -5.19 23.14 -15.64
CA ASP A 378 -4.83 23.86 -16.86
C ASP A 378 -3.91 23.04 -17.78
N ALA A 379 -4.03 23.27 -19.10
CA ALA A 379 -3.65 22.36 -20.18
C ALA A 379 -2.13 22.19 -20.40
N GLU A 380 -1.30 23.11 -19.89
CA GLU A 380 0.14 23.16 -20.21
C GLU A 380 1.00 22.26 -19.31
N THR A 381 0.57 22.01 -18.06
CA THR A 381 1.45 21.41 -17.03
C THR A 381 1.18 19.93 -16.75
N VAL A 382 0.15 19.38 -17.38
CA VAL A 382 -0.18 17.95 -17.44
C VAL A 382 0.82 17.15 -18.32
N GLY A 383 1.68 17.84 -19.09
CA GLY A 383 2.31 17.32 -20.31
C GLY A 383 3.54 16.40 -20.24
N PHE A 384 4.20 16.10 -19.11
CA PHE A 384 5.40 15.20 -19.13
C PHE A 384 5.08 13.74 -18.80
N TYR A 385 4.59 13.44 -17.59
CA TYR A 385 4.32 12.05 -17.17
C TYR A 385 3.14 11.43 -17.92
N GLN A 386 2.04 12.17 -18.11
CA GLN A 386 0.88 11.66 -18.86
C GLN A 386 1.15 11.52 -20.35
N SER A 387 2.00 12.37 -20.94
CA SER A 387 2.31 12.29 -22.37
C SER A 387 3.26 11.14 -22.72
N ILE A 388 4.09 10.73 -21.76
CA ILE A 388 4.90 9.50 -21.81
C ILE A 388 4.03 8.25 -21.52
N GLY A 389 2.83 8.43 -20.95
CA GLY A 389 1.87 7.36 -20.70
C GLY A 389 1.85 6.85 -19.26
N ILE A 390 2.36 7.58 -18.28
CA ILE A 390 2.22 7.21 -16.86
C ILE A 390 0.86 7.72 -16.38
N GLU A 391 0.01 6.79 -15.91
CA GLU A 391 -1.40 7.09 -15.60
C GLU A 391 -1.57 7.66 -14.20
N GLU A 392 -0.79 7.16 -13.22
CA GLU A 392 -0.86 7.62 -11.85
C GLU A 392 0.52 8.00 -11.29
N VAL A 393 0.59 9.16 -10.63
CA VAL A 393 1.78 9.61 -9.91
C VAL A 393 1.45 9.74 -8.42
N GLY A 394 1.95 8.80 -7.63
CA GLY A 394 1.78 8.76 -6.18
C GLY A 394 2.89 9.50 -5.42
N ARG A 395 2.56 10.12 -4.28
CA ARG A 395 3.54 10.79 -3.40
C ARG A 395 3.54 10.19 -2.00
N SER A 396 4.73 10.07 -1.41
CA SER A 396 4.89 9.61 -0.02
C SER A 396 4.41 10.66 0.98
N LEU A 397 3.74 10.21 2.05
CA LEU A 397 3.42 11.08 3.18
C LEU A 397 4.71 11.41 3.96
N PRO A 398 4.96 12.67 4.34
CA PRO A 398 6.10 13.03 5.18
C PRO A 398 6.13 12.22 6.48
N TYR A 399 7.31 11.75 6.88
CA TYR A 399 7.58 11.06 8.14
C TYR A 399 6.97 9.64 8.27
N GLN A 400 6.79 8.92 7.16
CA GLN A 400 6.44 7.48 7.14
C GLN A 400 7.53 6.64 6.45
N PRO A 401 8.61 6.25 7.15
CA PRO A 401 9.74 5.53 6.54
C PRO A 401 9.36 4.16 5.95
N TRP A 402 8.25 3.56 6.39
CA TRP A 402 7.78 2.25 5.89
C TRP A 402 7.10 2.33 4.53
N ASP A 403 6.81 3.53 4.03
CA ASP A 403 6.28 3.74 2.68
C ASP A 403 7.37 3.62 1.59
N LYS A 404 8.65 3.47 1.99
CA LYS A 404 9.81 3.53 1.09
C LYS A 404 10.69 2.27 1.11
N PRO A 405 10.33 1.25 0.32
CA PRO A 405 11.13 0.03 0.16
C PRO A 405 12.55 0.30 -0.38
N ILE A 406 12.74 1.38 -1.14
CA ILE A 406 14.01 1.78 -1.75
C ILE A 406 15.07 2.26 -0.73
N GLU A 407 14.68 2.82 0.42
CA GLU A 407 15.63 3.18 1.50
C GLU A 407 16.38 1.94 2.03
N ARG A 408 15.70 0.78 2.10
CA ARG A 408 16.33 -0.50 2.50
C ARG A 408 17.29 -1.00 1.42
N PHE A 409 16.95 -0.78 0.16
CA PHE A 409 17.86 -1.05 -0.95
C PHE A 409 19.13 -0.22 -0.83
N PHE A 410 19.03 1.10 -0.62
CA PHE A 410 20.20 1.95 -0.44
C PHE A 410 21.04 1.56 0.77
N SER A 411 20.43 1.16 1.89
CA SER A 411 21.18 0.62 3.03
C SER A 411 22.01 -0.63 2.67
N THR A 412 21.49 -1.48 1.77
CA THR A 412 22.21 -2.65 1.24
C THR A 412 23.35 -2.23 0.33
N VAL A 413 23.12 -1.24 -0.53
CA VAL A 413 24.13 -0.63 -1.39
C VAL A 413 25.28 -0.05 -0.55
N CYS A 414 24.98 0.79 0.45
CA CYS A 414 26.02 1.34 1.34
C CYS A 414 26.86 0.23 1.98
N SER A 415 26.22 -0.87 2.37
CA SER A 415 26.89 -1.96 3.09
C SER A 415 27.70 -2.89 2.20
N LYS A 416 27.29 -3.12 0.96
CA LYS A 416 27.85 -4.16 0.08
C LYS A 416 28.63 -3.62 -1.14
N PHE A 417 28.45 -2.35 -1.46
CA PHE A 417 29.13 -1.66 -2.56
C PHE A 417 30.02 -0.55 -2.00
N SER A 418 29.44 0.43 -1.30
CA SER A 418 30.17 1.65 -0.90
C SER A 418 31.35 1.43 0.05
N LYS A 419 31.33 0.37 0.87
CA LYS A 419 32.42 0.08 1.83
C LYS A 419 33.71 -0.45 1.19
N TRP A 420 33.67 -0.86 -0.08
CA TRP A 420 34.85 -1.36 -0.78
C TRP A 420 35.77 -0.24 -1.28
N PHE A 421 35.26 0.99 -1.37
CA PHE A 421 36.04 2.14 -1.83
C PHE A 421 36.93 2.69 -0.71
N GLU A 422 38.19 2.97 -1.03
CA GLU A 422 39.18 3.46 -0.06
C GLU A 422 38.83 4.84 0.50
N SER A 423 38.14 5.65 -0.30
CA SER A 423 37.63 6.99 0.03
C SER A 423 36.35 6.98 0.86
N TYR A 424 35.87 5.81 1.31
CA TYR A 424 34.69 5.69 2.17
C TYR A 424 34.91 6.31 3.55
N THR A 425 34.04 7.25 3.92
CA THR A 425 34.13 8.04 5.18
C THR A 425 33.08 7.66 6.22
N GLY A 426 32.13 6.78 5.87
CA GLY A 426 31.09 6.30 6.78
C GLY A 426 29.87 7.23 6.86
N THR A 427 28.73 6.64 7.18
CA THR A 427 27.43 7.32 7.19
C THR A 427 27.34 8.41 8.24
N LEU A 428 27.33 9.67 7.79
CA LEU A 428 27.29 10.88 8.63
C LEU A 428 25.96 11.06 9.39
N THR A 429 24.89 10.38 8.98
CA THR A 429 23.54 10.49 9.57
C THR A 429 23.29 9.52 10.74
N GLY A 430 24.22 8.61 11.04
CA GLY A 430 24.10 7.66 12.15
C GLY A 430 24.46 8.29 13.52
N SER A 431 23.73 7.92 14.57
CA SER A 431 23.98 8.34 15.96
C SER A 431 25.26 7.76 16.57
N LYS A 432 26.00 6.91 15.84
CA LYS A 432 27.18 6.19 16.33
C LYS A 432 28.47 6.81 15.77
N THR A 433 29.22 7.50 16.63
CA THR A 433 30.46 8.22 16.30
C THR A 433 31.58 7.33 15.74
N TYR A 434 31.67 6.05 16.14
CA TYR A 434 32.70 5.13 15.64
C TYR A 434 32.58 4.77 14.15
N ALA A 435 31.39 4.96 13.56
CA ALA A 435 31.12 4.62 12.17
C ALA A 435 31.74 5.63 11.20
N LYS A 436 32.18 6.81 11.69
CA LYS A 436 32.87 7.83 10.91
C LYS A 436 34.36 7.47 10.79
N ARG A 437 34.87 7.47 9.57
CA ARG A 437 36.29 7.21 9.26
C ARG A 437 36.93 8.52 8.78
N GLN A 438 38.00 8.92 9.45
CA GLN A 438 38.81 10.04 8.98
C GLN A 438 39.68 9.56 7.81
N LYS A 439 39.65 10.30 6.71
CA LYS A 439 40.38 10.05 5.47
C LYS A 439 40.90 11.38 4.95
N ASP A 440 42.12 11.37 4.40
CA ASP A 440 42.75 12.52 3.77
C ASP A 440 42.25 12.63 2.31
N VAL A 441 41.01 13.10 2.14
CA VAL A 441 40.36 13.17 0.82
C VAL A 441 41.07 14.17 -0.10
N ASP A 442 41.54 15.29 0.44
CA ASP A 442 42.23 16.32 -0.33
C ASP A 442 43.58 15.80 -0.86
N GLY A 443 44.36 15.10 -0.02
CA GLY A 443 45.59 14.46 -0.49
C GLY A 443 45.35 13.29 -1.45
N MET A 444 44.28 12.51 -1.28
CA MET A 444 43.90 11.45 -2.24
C MET A 444 43.55 12.04 -3.62
N LEU A 445 42.92 13.21 -3.65
CA LEU A 445 42.62 13.94 -4.89
C LEU A 445 43.90 14.42 -5.57
N GLU A 446 44.85 14.97 -4.82
CA GLU A 446 46.14 15.43 -5.36
C GLU A 446 47.00 14.28 -5.92
N ARG A 447 46.92 13.09 -5.31
CA ARG A 447 47.62 11.88 -5.78
C ARG A 447 46.89 11.15 -6.91
N GLY A 448 45.67 11.55 -7.27
CA GLY A 448 44.86 10.88 -8.29
C GLY A 448 44.34 9.50 -7.88
N GLU A 449 44.15 9.26 -6.58
CA GLU A 449 43.69 7.98 -6.02
C GLU A 449 42.16 7.86 -5.99
N LEU A 450 41.43 8.95 -6.26
CA LEU A 450 39.98 8.98 -6.30
C LEU A 450 39.47 8.59 -7.69
N LEU A 451 38.51 7.67 -7.74
CA LEU A 451 37.80 7.32 -8.97
C LEU A 451 37.13 8.54 -9.59
N THR A 452 37.12 8.63 -10.92
CA THR A 452 36.30 9.62 -11.63
C THR A 452 34.80 9.30 -11.51
N MET A 453 33.95 10.26 -11.86
CA MET A 453 32.50 10.03 -11.93
C MET A 453 32.15 8.93 -12.93
N GLU A 454 32.85 8.84 -14.06
CA GLU A 454 32.65 7.79 -15.07
C GLU A 454 33.06 6.41 -14.52
N GLU A 455 34.26 6.30 -13.95
CA GLU A 455 34.77 5.04 -13.35
C GLU A 455 33.88 4.55 -12.21
N PHE A 456 33.38 5.47 -11.38
CA PHE A 456 32.38 5.15 -10.37
C PHE A 456 31.11 4.58 -10.99
N PHE A 457 30.61 5.18 -12.07
CA PHE A 457 29.38 4.73 -12.71
C PHE A 457 29.53 3.38 -13.41
N GLU A 458 30.70 3.10 -13.97
CA GLU A 458 31.06 1.78 -14.51
C GLU A 458 31.08 0.73 -13.40
N ALA A 459 31.79 0.98 -12.31
CA ALA A 459 31.84 0.09 -11.15
C ALA A 459 30.44 -0.16 -10.55
N TRP A 460 29.61 0.88 -10.49
CA TRP A 460 28.21 0.79 -10.09
C TRP A 460 27.41 -0.13 -11.02
N THR A 461 27.55 0.07 -12.33
CA THR A 461 26.85 -0.71 -13.35
C THR A 461 27.26 -2.19 -13.29
N GLU A 462 28.55 -2.48 -13.17
CA GLU A 462 29.05 -3.85 -13.01
C GLU A 462 28.46 -4.52 -11.76
N TRP A 463 28.49 -3.82 -10.61
CA TRP A 463 27.94 -4.37 -9.37
C TRP A 463 26.43 -4.60 -9.45
N LYS A 464 25.69 -3.67 -10.07
CA LYS A 464 24.25 -3.77 -10.28
C LYS A 464 23.89 -5.03 -11.06
N GLU A 465 24.50 -5.21 -12.22
CA GLU A 465 24.21 -6.31 -13.14
C GLU A 465 24.71 -7.65 -12.58
N THR A 466 25.95 -7.70 -12.09
CA THR A 466 26.59 -8.99 -11.72
C THR A 466 26.30 -9.44 -10.29
N LYS A 467 25.99 -8.52 -9.36
CA LYS A 467 25.80 -8.84 -7.93
C LYS A 467 24.39 -8.54 -7.43
N TYR A 468 23.78 -7.43 -7.81
CA TYR A 468 22.47 -7.06 -7.24
C TYR A 468 21.32 -7.82 -7.91
N HIS A 469 21.27 -7.76 -9.24
CA HIS A 469 20.21 -8.32 -10.06
C HIS A 469 20.19 -9.86 -10.09
N THR A 470 21.36 -10.49 -9.98
CA THR A 470 21.53 -11.95 -10.05
C THR A 470 21.43 -12.65 -8.69
N ARG A 471 21.53 -11.91 -7.59
CA ARG A 471 21.50 -12.49 -6.24
C ARG A 471 20.08 -12.87 -5.82
N GLU A 472 19.96 -13.91 -5.01
CA GLU A 472 18.69 -14.25 -4.38
C GLU A 472 18.26 -13.20 -3.35
N HIS A 473 17.02 -12.74 -3.47
CA HIS A 473 16.42 -11.79 -2.54
C HIS A 473 15.47 -12.51 -1.60
N ARG A 474 15.76 -12.44 -0.30
CA ARG A 474 14.90 -12.98 0.76
C ARG A 474 13.46 -12.48 0.66
N GLY A 475 13.26 -11.23 0.24
CA GLY A 475 11.91 -10.69 0.10
C GLY A 475 11.08 -11.31 -1.02
N LEU A 476 11.71 -11.88 -2.06
CA LEU A 476 11.04 -12.63 -3.12
C LEU A 476 10.81 -14.08 -2.67
N LYS A 477 11.80 -14.68 -2.00
CA LYS A 477 11.71 -16.02 -1.42
C LYS A 477 10.61 -16.14 -0.36
N ASP A 478 10.54 -15.21 0.57
CA ASP A 478 9.54 -15.17 1.65
C ASP A 478 8.12 -14.88 1.10
N ALA A 479 8.01 -14.34 -0.12
CA ALA A 479 6.75 -14.15 -0.82
C ALA A 479 6.30 -15.41 -1.59
N GLY A 480 7.14 -16.45 -1.67
CA GLY A 480 6.83 -17.67 -2.42
C GLY A 480 6.98 -17.54 -3.93
N GLU A 481 7.69 -16.52 -4.41
CA GLU A 481 7.95 -16.35 -5.84
C GLU A 481 8.80 -17.50 -6.38
N LYS A 482 8.42 -18.05 -7.53
CA LYS A 482 9.24 -19.07 -8.21
C LYS A 482 10.54 -18.46 -8.79
N TRP A 483 10.58 -17.15 -9.04
CA TRP A 483 11.74 -16.41 -9.50
C TRP A 483 12.27 -15.55 -8.36
N VAL A 484 13.41 -15.95 -7.79
CA VAL A 484 13.93 -15.41 -6.52
C VAL A 484 15.01 -14.34 -6.70
N THR A 485 15.38 -14.01 -7.93
CA THR A 485 16.34 -12.96 -8.27
C THR A 485 15.63 -11.81 -8.99
N PRO A 486 16.03 -10.54 -8.77
CA PRO A 486 15.34 -9.40 -9.38
C PRO A 486 15.23 -9.47 -10.90
N ILE A 487 16.31 -9.79 -11.61
CA ILE A 487 16.28 -9.82 -13.07
C ILE A 487 15.42 -10.97 -13.61
N SER A 488 15.51 -12.15 -12.99
CA SER A 488 14.71 -13.30 -13.42
C SER A 488 13.21 -13.03 -13.24
N LEU A 489 12.81 -12.42 -12.13
CA LEU A 489 11.42 -12.05 -11.91
C LEU A 489 10.97 -10.92 -12.84
N PHE A 490 11.85 -9.97 -13.18
CA PHE A 490 11.56 -8.91 -14.14
C PHE A 490 11.31 -9.42 -15.56
N GLU A 491 12.09 -10.41 -16.00
CA GLU A 491 12.02 -10.97 -17.35
C GLU A 491 10.87 -11.97 -17.53
N ASN A 492 10.51 -12.71 -16.47
CA ASN A 492 9.57 -13.83 -16.56
C ASN A 492 8.24 -13.59 -15.83
N GLY A 493 8.15 -12.56 -14.97
CA GLY A 493 6.93 -12.23 -14.24
C GLY A 493 5.85 -11.66 -15.17
N GLU A 494 4.58 -11.75 -14.74
CA GLU A 494 3.49 -11.08 -15.44
C GLU A 494 3.77 -9.57 -15.48
N ARG A 495 3.71 -8.99 -16.68
CA ARG A 495 4.20 -7.64 -16.96
C ARG A 495 3.07 -6.72 -17.36
N TYR A 496 3.11 -5.49 -16.86
CA TYR A 496 2.35 -4.39 -17.42
C TYR A 496 3.00 -3.95 -18.73
N GLU A 497 2.28 -4.13 -19.84
CA GLU A 497 2.77 -3.77 -21.16
C GLU A 497 2.21 -2.42 -21.60
N LYS A 498 3.10 -1.44 -21.72
CA LYS A 498 2.81 -0.17 -22.38
C LYS A 498 3.97 0.21 -23.29
N ALA A 499 3.64 0.52 -24.54
CA ALA A 499 4.63 0.88 -25.53
C ALA A 499 5.30 2.20 -25.13
N ALA A 500 6.63 2.23 -25.10
CA ALA A 500 7.38 3.46 -24.91
C ALA A 500 7.08 4.43 -26.06
N PRO A 501 7.00 5.74 -25.78
CA PRO A 501 6.86 6.72 -26.84
C PRO A 501 8.06 6.68 -27.81
N PRO A 502 7.93 7.21 -29.03
CA PRO A 502 9.05 7.34 -29.95
C PRO A 502 10.22 8.12 -29.32
N ARG A 503 11.46 7.70 -29.58
CA ARG A 503 12.66 8.30 -28.97
C ARG A 503 12.78 9.80 -29.26
N GLU A 504 12.39 10.22 -30.46
CA GLU A 504 12.37 11.64 -30.88
C GLU A 504 11.45 12.47 -29.98
N TYR A 505 10.28 11.93 -29.63
CA TYR A 505 9.35 12.58 -28.72
C TYR A 505 9.92 12.68 -27.30
N ALA A 506 10.56 11.62 -26.79
CA ALA A 506 11.24 11.68 -25.50
C ALA A 506 12.43 12.66 -25.49
N ALA A 507 13.19 12.77 -26.58
CA ALA A 507 14.26 13.74 -26.73
C ALA A 507 13.71 15.19 -26.71
N MET A 508 12.62 15.45 -27.43
CA MET A 508 11.93 16.76 -27.39
C MET A 508 11.48 17.13 -25.96
N LEU A 509 11.09 16.16 -25.14
CA LEU A 509 10.67 16.38 -23.75
C LEU A 509 11.83 16.63 -22.78
N LEU A 510 13.06 16.23 -23.15
CA LEU A 510 14.29 16.53 -22.41
C LEU A 510 14.80 17.96 -22.64
N MET A 511 14.36 18.62 -23.71
CA MET A 511 14.79 19.97 -24.07
C MET A 511 14.29 21.01 -23.06
N LYS A 512 15.05 22.11 -22.90
CA LYS A 512 14.60 23.28 -22.15
C LYS A 512 13.67 24.10 -23.02
N ALA A 513 12.56 24.58 -22.45
CA ALA A 513 11.62 25.46 -23.11
C ALA A 513 11.78 26.90 -22.60
N ASP A 514 11.67 27.87 -23.51
CA ASP A 514 11.60 29.29 -23.20
C ASP A 514 10.78 30.00 -24.29
N THR A 515 10.50 31.29 -24.11
CA THR A 515 9.92 32.14 -25.15
C THR A 515 10.98 33.09 -25.69
N ALA A 516 10.94 33.36 -26.99
CA ALA A 516 11.84 34.30 -27.63
C ALA A 516 11.09 35.20 -28.62
N LEU A 517 11.50 36.46 -28.70
CA LEU A 517 10.99 37.41 -29.68
C LEU A 517 11.69 37.17 -31.03
N VAL A 518 10.91 36.95 -32.09
CA VAL A 518 11.44 36.87 -33.45
C VAL A 518 11.74 38.28 -33.96
N ARG A 519 12.99 38.55 -34.32
CA ARG A 519 13.43 39.82 -34.93
C ARG A 519 13.61 39.65 -36.43
N ASN A 520 13.81 40.76 -37.14
CA ASN A 520 14.04 40.75 -38.60
C ASN A 520 15.24 39.87 -39.03
N GLN A 521 16.21 39.69 -38.14
CA GLN A 521 17.38 38.84 -38.40
C GLN A 521 17.18 37.38 -37.98
N GLY A 522 16.11 37.05 -37.25
CA GLY A 522 15.90 35.75 -36.61
C GLY A 522 15.76 35.85 -35.09
N ILE A 523 16.12 34.78 -34.38
CA ILE A 523 16.04 34.68 -32.92
C ILE A 523 17.44 34.79 -32.34
N THR A 524 17.66 35.72 -31.40
CA THR A 524 18.94 35.83 -30.68
C THR A 524 18.85 35.14 -29.33
N LYS A 525 19.65 34.10 -29.10
CA LYS A 525 19.72 33.35 -27.84
C LYS A 525 21.16 32.93 -27.56
N PHE A 526 21.57 32.89 -26.30
CA PHE A 526 22.95 32.54 -25.90
C PHE A 526 24.07 33.40 -26.54
N GLY A 527 23.75 34.61 -27.02
CA GLY A 527 24.70 35.44 -27.77
C GLY A 527 24.87 35.04 -29.24
N THR A 528 24.15 34.00 -29.70
CA THR A 528 24.16 33.48 -31.07
C THR A 528 22.85 33.81 -31.78
N LEU A 529 22.93 34.09 -33.09
CA LEU A 529 21.76 34.31 -33.93
C LEU A 529 21.32 32.98 -34.54
N TYR A 530 20.03 32.65 -34.43
CA TYR A 530 19.42 31.48 -35.04
C TYR A 530 18.44 31.93 -36.11
N THR A 531 18.55 31.33 -37.30
CA THR A 531 17.75 31.75 -38.45
C THR A 531 17.15 30.57 -39.17
N ASP A 532 15.93 30.77 -39.64
CA ASP A 532 15.25 29.91 -40.59
C ASP A 532 14.32 30.80 -41.44
N TYR A 533 14.01 30.36 -42.66
CA TYR A 533 13.12 31.11 -43.55
C TYR A 533 11.73 31.30 -42.95
N GLU A 534 11.18 30.29 -42.28
CA GLU A 534 9.81 30.32 -41.74
C GLU A 534 9.63 31.40 -40.65
N LEU A 535 10.71 31.78 -39.96
CA LEU A 535 10.68 32.84 -38.96
C LEU A 535 10.25 34.19 -39.54
N CYS A 536 10.42 34.42 -40.85
CA CYS A 536 10.06 35.67 -41.48
C CYS A 536 8.54 35.99 -41.40
N HIS A 537 7.70 34.99 -41.16
CA HIS A 537 6.25 35.12 -40.99
C HIS A 537 5.83 35.49 -39.55
N TYR A 538 6.76 35.37 -38.60
CA TYR A 538 6.53 35.56 -37.17
C TYR A 538 7.30 36.75 -36.59
N VAL A 539 7.92 37.57 -37.44
CA VAL A 539 8.67 38.77 -37.04
C VAL A 539 7.81 39.69 -36.16
N GLY A 540 8.34 40.07 -35.00
CA GLY A 540 7.66 40.90 -33.99
C GLY A 540 6.77 40.13 -33.01
N LYS A 541 6.58 38.81 -33.20
CA LYS A 541 5.84 37.95 -32.27
C LYS A 541 6.77 37.18 -31.33
N HIS A 542 6.22 36.79 -30.18
CA HIS A 542 6.90 35.85 -29.28
C HIS A 542 6.56 34.43 -29.72
N VAL A 543 7.57 33.57 -29.80
CA VAL A 543 7.44 32.15 -30.16
C VAL A 543 8.00 31.30 -29.04
N GLY A 544 7.45 30.10 -28.86
CA GLY A 544 8.04 29.09 -27.99
C GLY A 544 9.30 28.52 -28.63
N ILE A 545 10.37 28.35 -27.85
CA ILE A 545 11.61 27.71 -28.29
C ILE A 545 11.97 26.56 -27.37
N LYS A 546 12.41 25.44 -27.94
CA LYS A 546 13.01 24.31 -27.22
C LYS A 546 14.41 24.03 -27.76
N TRP A 547 15.36 23.69 -26.89
CA TRP A 547 16.72 23.34 -27.31
C TRP A 547 17.34 22.26 -26.42
N ASP A 548 18.30 21.51 -26.98
CA ASP A 548 19.10 20.56 -26.24
C ASP A 548 20.21 21.29 -25.46
N ILE A 549 20.45 20.90 -24.22
CA ILE A 549 21.49 21.49 -23.37
C ILE A 549 22.88 21.10 -23.90
N ASP A 550 23.00 19.88 -24.40
CA ASP A 550 24.27 19.34 -24.90
C ASP A 550 24.54 19.76 -26.36
N ASP A 551 23.51 20.19 -27.08
CA ASP A 551 23.59 20.73 -28.44
C ASP A 551 22.75 22.02 -28.59
N VAL A 552 23.40 23.16 -28.34
CA VAL A 552 22.81 24.49 -28.53
C VAL A 552 22.85 24.97 -29.99
N THR A 553 23.26 24.16 -30.97
CA THR A 553 23.37 24.61 -32.37
C THR A 553 22.01 24.76 -33.05
N LYS A 554 20.94 24.18 -32.48
CA LYS A 554 19.59 24.19 -33.03
C LYS A 554 18.55 24.63 -32.00
N LEU A 555 17.60 25.45 -32.44
CA LEU A 555 16.39 25.80 -31.72
C LEU A 555 15.17 25.21 -32.44
N TYR A 556 14.36 24.44 -31.73
CA TYR A 556 13.04 24.00 -32.19
C TYR A 556 12.03 25.09 -31.85
N VAL A 557 11.41 25.68 -32.87
CA VAL A 557 10.53 26.85 -32.72
C VAL A 557 9.06 26.43 -32.86
N PHE A 558 8.20 26.94 -31.98
CA PHE A 558 6.78 26.62 -31.87
C PHE A 558 5.94 27.91 -31.83
N ASP A 559 4.73 27.87 -32.38
CA ASP A 559 3.77 28.98 -32.33
C ASP A 559 3.05 29.07 -30.97
N GLU A 560 2.19 30.07 -30.79
CA GLU A 560 1.40 30.29 -29.57
C GLU A 560 0.38 29.15 -29.27
N GLU A 561 0.08 28.31 -30.27
CA GLU A 561 -0.83 27.16 -30.15
C GLU A 561 -0.08 25.81 -29.98
N GLY A 562 1.26 25.84 -29.88
CA GLY A 562 2.14 24.68 -29.70
C GLY A 562 2.56 23.98 -31.01
N ARG A 563 2.22 24.50 -32.19
CA ARG A 563 2.61 23.88 -33.46
C ARG A 563 4.06 24.21 -33.80
N LYS A 564 4.84 23.19 -34.17
CA LYS A 564 6.23 23.36 -34.64
C LYS A 564 6.24 24.21 -35.92
N ILE A 565 6.97 25.32 -35.88
CA ILE A 565 7.20 26.23 -37.00
C ILE A 565 8.41 25.72 -37.81
N CYS A 566 9.58 25.64 -37.19
CA CYS A 566 10.84 25.30 -37.86
C CYS A 566 11.93 24.85 -36.89
N GLU A 567 13.05 24.35 -37.44
CA GLU A 567 14.31 24.10 -36.72
C GLU A 567 15.31 25.20 -37.09
N ALA A 568 15.42 26.23 -36.26
CA ALA A 568 16.33 27.34 -36.51
C ALA A 568 17.76 26.95 -36.13
N VAL A 569 18.68 27.01 -37.08
CA VAL A 569 20.09 26.67 -36.89
C VAL A 569 20.87 27.95 -36.59
N SER A 570 21.93 27.86 -35.79
CA SER A 570 22.83 28.98 -35.52
C SER A 570 23.41 29.51 -36.84
N ALA A 571 23.02 30.73 -37.21
CA ALA A 571 23.59 31.47 -38.32
C ALA A 571 24.90 32.11 -37.89
N GLU A 572 25.92 31.30 -37.64
CA GLU A 572 27.28 31.79 -37.82
C GLU A 572 27.52 31.93 -39.32
N LEU A 573 27.14 33.07 -39.90
CA LEU A 573 27.76 33.71 -41.08
C LEU A 573 26.86 34.81 -41.64
N LEU A 574 27.04 36.02 -41.12
CA LEU A 574 27.13 37.26 -41.92
C LEU A 574 28.21 38.12 -41.23
N ALA A 575 29.46 37.67 -41.32
CA ALA A 575 30.59 38.44 -40.83
C ALA A 575 30.72 39.72 -41.66
N PHE A 576 30.71 40.89 -41.01
CA PHE A 576 30.92 42.16 -41.67
C PHE A 576 32.39 42.30 -42.09
N GLY A 577 32.67 42.34 -43.39
CA GLY A 577 34.01 42.57 -43.95
C GLY A 577 34.43 41.58 -45.05
N PRO A 578 35.73 41.48 -45.39
CA PRO A 578 36.23 40.74 -46.57
C PRO A 578 36.05 39.21 -46.54
N HIS A 579 35.39 38.66 -45.51
CA HIS A 579 35.20 37.21 -45.31
C HIS A 579 33.73 36.78 -45.34
N CYS A 580 32.82 37.59 -45.89
CA CYS A 580 31.47 37.14 -46.19
C CYS A 580 31.49 36.27 -47.46
N SER A 581 31.10 34.98 -47.36
CA SER A 581 31.02 34.13 -48.55
C SER A 581 29.93 34.65 -49.49
N GLN A 582 30.26 34.88 -50.77
CA GLN A 582 29.31 35.34 -51.79
C GLN A 582 28.04 34.48 -51.83
N ALA A 583 28.19 33.16 -51.62
CA ALA A 583 27.09 32.20 -51.62
C ALA A 583 26.05 32.43 -50.51
N ALA A 584 26.46 32.85 -49.29
CA ALA A 584 25.53 33.13 -48.20
C ALA A 584 24.73 34.42 -48.47
N LEU A 585 25.37 35.43 -49.07
CA LEU A 585 24.74 36.69 -49.44
C LEU A 585 23.74 36.53 -50.60
N GLU A 586 24.09 35.74 -51.62
CA GLU A 586 23.19 35.42 -52.74
C GLU A 586 21.96 34.63 -52.30
N ARG A 587 22.13 33.68 -51.37
CA ARG A 587 21.02 32.93 -50.77
C ARG A 587 20.09 33.87 -50.00
N HIS A 588 20.64 34.76 -49.18
CA HIS A 588 19.86 35.73 -48.41
C HIS A 588 19.06 36.69 -49.32
N LEU A 589 19.67 37.22 -50.39
CA LEU A 589 18.99 38.09 -51.36
C LEU A 589 17.90 37.36 -52.14
N ARG A 590 18.10 36.07 -52.44
CA ARG A 590 17.08 35.22 -53.07
C ARG A 590 15.89 34.98 -52.14
N ASP A 591 16.15 34.71 -50.87
CA ASP A 591 15.11 34.48 -49.87
C ASP A 591 14.31 35.76 -49.57
N GLN A 592 14.96 36.94 -49.53
CA GLN A 592 14.26 38.22 -49.41
C GLN A 592 13.31 38.49 -50.59
N LYS A 593 13.77 38.25 -51.83
CA LYS A 593 12.92 38.42 -53.03
C LYS A 593 11.77 37.43 -53.05
N ARG A 594 12.00 36.20 -52.58
CA ARG A 594 10.96 35.17 -52.45
C ARG A 594 9.91 35.57 -51.42
N GLN A 595 10.34 36.05 -50.25
CA GLN A 595 9.45 36.54 -49.20
C GLN A 595 8.58 37.71 -49.71
N GLU A 596 9.17 38.67 -50.41
CA GLU A 596 8.43 39.81 -50.97
C GLU A 596 7.38 39.37 -51.98
N LYS A 597 7.70 38.37 -52.81
CA LYS A 597 6.78 37.79 -53.80
C LYS A 597 5.64 37.03 -53.11
N GLU A 598 5.93 36.14 -52.17
CA GLU A 598 4.92 35.35 -51.45
C GLU A 598 3.97 36.27 -50.64
N MET A 599 4.48 37.31 -49.99
CA MET A 599 3.61 38.26 -49.26
C MET A 599 2.73 39.10 -50.19
N ARG A 600 3.22 39.42 -51.40
CA ARG A 600 2.42 40.11 -52.42
C ARG A 600 1.29 39.21 -52.94
N GLU A 601 1.58 37.94 -53.18
CA GLU A 601 0.58 36.93 -53.59
C GLU A 601 -0.48 36.71 -52.49
N ILE A 602 -0.06 36.54 -51.23
CA ILE A 602 -1.00 36.42 -50.09
C ILE A 602 -1.85 37.69 -49.93
N LEU A 603 -1.28 38.88 -50.12
CA LEU A 603 -2.03 40.14 -50.07
C LEU A 603 -3.08 40.23 -51.17
N GLU A 604 -2.75 39.78 -52.38
CA GLU A 604 -3.69 39.71 -53.50
C GLU A 604 -4.83 38.71 -53.22
N ASP A 605 -4.51 37.52 -52.70
CA ASP A 605 -5.49 36.50 -52.31
C ASP A 605 -6.42 36.98 -51.18
N MET A 606 -5.87 37.63 -50.15
CA MET A 606 -6.64 38.20 -49.03
C MET A 606 -7.54 39.36 -49.47
N ARG A 607 -7.11 40.16 -50.47
CA ARG A 607 -7.90 41.25 -51.06
C ARG A 607 -8.93 40.77 -52.08
N ARG A 608 -8.89 39.51 -52.50
CA ARG A 608 -9.83 38.94 -53.47
C ARG A 608 -11.24 38.87 -52.87
N PRO A 609 -12.28 39.43 -53.53
CA PRO A 609 -13.65 39.41 -53.03
C PRO A 609 -14.24 38.00 -52.83
N TYR A 610 -15.17 37.84 -51.89
CA TYR A 610 -15.78 36.54 -51.53
C TYR A 610 -16.36 35.78 -52.73
N GLU A 611 -16.99 36.48 -53.67
CA GLU A 611 -17.64 35.92 -54.86
C GLU A 611 -16.66 35.20 -55.79
N LEU A 612 -15.41 35.69 -55.88
CA LEU A 612 -14.35 35.09 -56.69
C LEU A 612 -13.65 33.92 -55.97
N ARG A 613 -13.66 33.89 -54.62
CA ARG A 613 -13.15 32.74 -53.84
C ARG A 613 -14.06 31.52 -53.98
N VAL A 614 -15.37 31.74 -54.13
CA VAL A 614 -16.38 30.68 -54.31
C VAL A 614 -16.38 30.11 -55.74
N GLN A 615 -15.95 30.88 -56.75
CA GLN A 615 -15.93 30.41 -58.14
C GLN A 615 -14.75 29.48 -58.46
N GLU A 616 -13.60 29.63 -57.81
CA GLU A 616 -12.49 28.66 -57.89
C GLU A 616 -12.66 27.48 -56.92
N GLY A 617 -13.50 27.64 -55.88
CA GLY A 617 -13.99 26.55 -55.05
C GLY A 617 -15.16 25.82 -55.71
N GLY A 618 -14.86 24.92 -56.65
CA GLY A 618 -15.84 23.94 -57.15
C GLY A 618 -16.67 23.35 -56.01
N ARG A 619 -17.99 23.52 -56.11
CA ARG A 619 -19.00 23.33 -55.06
C ARG A 619 -18.95 21.99 -54.30
N PRO A 620 -19.51 21.97 -53.07
CA PRO A 620 -19.59 20.80 -52.19
C PRO A 620 -20.62 19.77 -52.68
N SER A 621 -20.24 18.49 -52.56
CA SER A 621 -21.03 17.24 -52.64
C SER A 621 -22.04 17.05 -53.80
N SER A 622 -21.69 16.15 -54.72
CA SER A 622 -22.63 15.21 -55.35
C SER A 622 -21.97 13.84 -55.43
N ALA A 623 -22.45 12.90 -54.61
CA ALA A 623 -22.04 11.51 -54.64
C ALA A 623 -22.53 10.81 -55.91
N VAL A 624 -21.66 10.08 -56.61
CA VAL A 624 -22.00 8.92 -57.46
C VAL A 624 -20.79 7.98 -57.54
N GLY A 625 -20.96 6.71 -57.13
CA GLY A 625 -20.33 5.58 -57.82
C GLY A 625 -19.05 4.94 -57.25
N MET A 626 -19.27 3.93 -56.41
CA MET A 626 -18.50 2.68 -56.29
C MET A 626 -17.20 2.67 -55.46
N ILE A 627 -17.33 1.97 -54.33
CA ILE A 627 -16.26 1.30 -53.60
C ILE A 627 -16.05 -0.04 -54.29
N ASP A 628 -14.84 -0.33 -54.76
CA ASP A 628 -14.42 -1.71 -54.99
C ASP A 628 -13.93 -2.30 -53.66
N LEU A 629 -14.69 -3.26 -53.16
CA LEU A 629 -14.56 -3.95 -51.89
C LEU A 629 -13.74 -5.25 -52.03
N THR A 630 -12.67 -5.26 -52.83
CA THR A 630 -11.75 -6.41 -52.87
C THR A 630 -10.28 -6.01 -52.92
N ILE A 631 -9.66 -5.93 -51.73
CA ILE A 631 -8.43 -6.64 -51.34
C ILE A 631 -8.32 -6.51 -49.81
N LYS A 632 -8.66 -7.59 -49.10
CA LYS A 632 -8.22 -7.79 -47.72
C LYS A 632 -6.80 -8.35 -47.77
N ALA A 633 -5.82 -7.59 -47.33
CA ALA A 633 -4.56 -8.13 -46.85
C ALA A 633 -4.57 -8.05 -45.33
N GLU A 634 -4.69 -9.21 -44.67
CA GLU A 634 -4.45 -9.33 -43.24
C GLU A 634 -2.98 -9.00 -42.95
N ARG A 635 -2.75 -8.00 -42.09
CA ARG A 635 -1.51 -7.88 -41.32
C ARG A 635 -1.85 -7.50 -39.89
N SER A 636 -1.22 -8.20 -38.98
CA SER A 636 -1.35 -8.15 -37.52
C SER A 636 -1.16 -6.72 -36.94
N PRO A 637 -1.78 -6.42 -35.80
CA PRO A 637 -1.68 -5.09 -35.21
C PRO A 637 -0.29 -4.92 -34.58
N LYS A 638 0.59 -4.15 -35.22
CA LYS A 638 1.66 -3.44 -34.49
C LYS A 638 1.01 -2.24 -33.83
N VAL A 639 0.48 -2.47 -32.63
CA VAL A 639 -0.09 -1.40 -31.79
C VAL A 639 1.06 -0.50 -31.34
N ILE A 640 1.23 0.61 -32.03
CA ILE A 640 2.00 1.76 -31.54
C ILE A 640 0.97 2.71 -30.94
N ALA A 641 1.08 3.00 -29.65
CA ALA A 641 0.26 4.02 -29.02
C ALA A 641 0.59 5.39 -29.66
N LEU A 642 -0.42 6.05 -30.23
CA LEU A 642 -0.28 7.42 -30.73
C LEU A 642 -0.21 8.36 -29.52
N PRO A 643 0.85 9.19 -29.37
CA PRO A 643 0.90 10.18 -28.31
C PRO A 643 -0.35 11.06 -28.32
N ASN A 644 -0.88 11.40 -27.14
CA ASN A 644 -2.06 12.28 -26.99
C ASN A 644 -1.73 13.76 -27.20
N ASP A 645 -0.44 14.08 -27.32
CA ASP A 645 0.03 15.43 -27.56
C ASP A 645 -0.31 15.91 -28.98
N LYS A 646 -0.91 17.11 -29.07
CA LYS A 646 -1.28 17.75 -30.34
C LYS A 646 -0.03 18.11 -31.15
N GLU A 647 1.07 18.48 -30.50
CA GLU A 647 2.31 18.92 -31.15
C GLU A 647 2.94 17.76 -31.96
N TYR A 648 3.02 16.56 -31.35
CA TYR A 648 3.61 15.38 -31.99
C TYR A 648 2.72 14.78 -33.09
N ARG A 649 1.39 14.80 -32.92
CA ARG A 649 0.47 14.33 -33.97
C ARG A 649 0.57 15.18 -35.24
N ALA A 650 0.81 16.47 -35.10
CA ALA A 650 1.06 17.36 -36.23
C ALA A 650 2.37 17.01 -36.95
N GLU A 651 3.44 16.71 -36.21
CA GLU A 651 4.74 16.28 -36.76
C GLU A 651 4.65 14.95 -37.51
N ALA A 652 4.04 13.91 -36.93
CA ALA A 652 3.85 12.62 -37.58
C ALA A 652 2.96 12.70 -38.83
N ALA A 653 2.01 13.64 -38.86
CA ALA A 653 1.18 13.90 -40.03
C ALA A 653 1.93 14.71 -41.12
N ALA A 654 2.79 15.65 -40.73
CA ALA A 654 3.63 16.43 -41.64
C ALA A 654 4.73 15.57 -42.28
N SER A 655 5.40 14.72 -41.50
CA SER A 655 6.44 13.80 -42.00
C SER A 655 5.89 12.72 -42.93
N ARG A 656 4.69 12.18 -42.64
CA ARG A 656 3.97 11.27 -43.57
C ARG A 656 3.54 11.97 -44.87
N LYS A 657 3.27 13.28 -44.86
CA LYS A 657 3.00 14.08 -46.06
C LYS A 657 4.28 14.39 -46.85
N ALA A 658 5.41 14.59 -46.17
CA ALA A 658 6.71 14.81 -46.81
C ALA A 658 7.25 13.51 -47.47
N GLY A 659 7.19 12.37 -46.79
CA GLY A 659 7.66 11.08 -47.31
C GLY A 659 6.85 10.53 -48.49
N LYS A 660 5.63 11.02 -48.71
CA LYS A 660 4.80 10.67 -49.88
C LYS A 660 5.09 11.52 -51.13
N LYS A 661 5.90 12.58 -51.00
CA LYS A 661 6.31 13.43 -52.12
C LYS A 661 7.67 13.05 -52.72
N THR A 662 8.52 12.31 -52.00
CA THR A 662 9.89 11.98 -52.44
C THR A 662 10.07 10.60 -53.07
N SER A 663 9.12 9.65 -52.93
CA SER A 663 9.29 8.30 -53.49
C SER A 663 8.93 8.17 -54.97
N GLY A 664 8.33 9.20 -55.58
CA GLY A 664 7.96 9.20 -57.00
C GLY A 664 9.09 9.65 -57.92
N ASP A 665 9.92 10.60 -57.46
CA ASP A 665 10.96 11.22 -58.29
C ASP A 665 12.22 10.35 -58.40
N GLU A 666 12.67 9.68 -57.34
CA GLU A 666 13.88 8.82 -57.39
C GLU A 666 13.72 7.61 -58.33
N PHE A 667 12.51 7.09 -58.51
CA PHE A 667 12.26 5.99 -59.45
C PHE A 667 12.22 6.47 -60.91
N LEU A 668 11.74 7.70 -61.14
CA LEU A 668 11.67 8.31 -62.47
C LEU A 668 13.02 8.85 -62.94
N THR A 669 13.82 9.42 -62.04
CA THR A 669 15.20 9.86 -62.33
C THR A 669 16.10 8.67 -62.66
N ASN A 670 16.04 7.58 -61.88
CA ASN A 670 16.80 6.37 -62.17
C ASN A 670 16.43 5.71 -63.51
N LYS A 671 15.15 5.79 -63.92
CA LYS A 671 14.71 5.32 -65.25
C LYS A 671 15.12 6.25 -66.38
N ALA A 672 15.15 7.57 -66.13
CA ALA A 672 15.60 8.55 -67.10
C ALA A 672 17.10 8.43 -67.35
N ASP A 673 17.90 8.19 -66.31
CA ASP A 673 19.34 7.96 -66.41
C ASP A 673 19.68 6.63 -67.10
N ASP A 674 18.92 5.56 -66.86
CA ASP A 674 19.08 4.28 -67.57
C ASP A 674 18.67 4.38 -69.06
N ALA A 675 17.66 5.19 -69.38
CA ALA A 675 17.28 5.48 -70.77
C ALA A 675 18.32 6.35 -71.50
N LEU A 676 18.91 7.33 -70.81
CA LEU A 676 20.00 8.18 -71.33
C LEU A 676 21.29 7.38 -71.54
N ALA A 677 21.60 6.43 -70.67
CA ALA A 677 22.73 5.51 -70.82
C ALA A 677 22.55 4.59 -72.04
N ARG A 678 21.34 4.06 -72.26
CA ARG A 678 21.03 3.23 -73.44
C ARG A 678 21.02 4.02 -74.75
N LEU A 679 20.59 5.28 -74.74
CA LEU A 679 20.66 6.16 -75.92
C LEU A 679 22.10 6.57 -76.27
N ARG A 680 22.98 6.73 -75.27
CA ARG A 680 24.41 6.96 -75.50
C ARG A 680 25.11 5.73 -76.07
N ALA A 681 24.73 4.53 -75.61
CA ALA A 681 25.24 3.26 -76.12
C ALA A 681 24.72 2.86 -77.52
N MET A 682 23.76 3.61 -78.09
CA MET A 682 23.26 3.40 -79.46
C MET A 682 23.85 4.40 -80.47
N ASN A 683 24.66 5.37 -80.02
CA ASN A 683 25.31 6.39 -80.86
C ASN A 683 26.86 6.30 -80.81
N GLU A 684 27.39 5.22 -80.24
CA GLU A 684 28.71 4.64 -80.57
C GLU A 684 28.47 3.33 -81.33
#